data_AF-A0AAU9R1Q2-F1
#
_entry.id   AF-A0AAU9R1Q2-F1
#
_cell.length_a   1.000
_cell.length_b   1.000
_cell.length_c   1.000
_cell.angle_alpha   90.00
_cell.angle_beta   90.00
_cell.angle_gamma   90.00
#
_symmetry.space_group_name_H-M   'P 1'
#
loop_
_entity.id
_entity.type
_entity.pdbx_description
1 polymer ?
#
loop_
_entity_poly.entity_id
_entity_poly.type
_entity_poly.pdbx_seq_one_letter_code
_entity_poly.pdbx_strand_id
1 'polypeptide(L)'
;MSVIKLVKAPMTLDTIYPKGVKGAADFANHLLYNVVDPKTGLYSDKRCKLMMKLNPMFVDFGKYLELYGSTLTKKEIKRACFKEVSRQKKFWVEPILNSPKRHYLDENFECFDTSKLFNLKGNFSVVSHETQRILDAFGNDEEKKNEMMFEMTEEFLCLWINQYFSDRGLSMRVTREELPIMINLHLDTKNEHVHFYMPCYVKGRMINPRYFSLSKQKAHTKLEKKYKQFLDQGISLGFDKIEGLEQRRNYLIEQFERGCTMREAIDNYRALQQRVKDVYKQGMSDPKQLQELLKANGIEEVKVNKKAVNLRFSETTAIFNIESFRDKEVRDLLHAHSERVVNDRTSNIKVHELEKVIQYNYDAVQAKLQKKLSESPAELHHQIKRKAFKLYAKRLKKSGIIIDLTKQGAASYIVQGINSFKSDKNVSLTSFKSSLMINPQLRGKSLLSEFELTQDDIFNHGIEYMDGVPKSIRYGKKRAYATMNLEESNLVSFESYRLKFNENYLLKLGAEKFELENGFVLFKQNKPLLKVERYDNGSAILTTSNVHPREAANLMLNVLIEDAKNLDKDKYIRVTPVDDSKDVQRLRELHLKLMFSNDKNARNIVVDYPDMANDLKLEEMIQKQLEYQFTQYDKSFASSKSKIKKGVYNFTDAKGVGLLNNPKMKQHKHLVEEKLNTQIIELITKHDVTEIKFNQRVDVEYFKDNQHKLIEMSQHLPKEEQDKVKKFLSEFEEAQSSPIQKNEQKQKNRIKRKA
;
A
#
# COMPACT_ATOMS: atom_id res chain seq x y z
N MET A 1 -7.86 15.31 27.99
CA MET A 1 -8.68 16.11 27.09
C MET A 1 -10.12 15.70 27.27
N SER A 2 -11.04 16.66 27.32
CA SER A 2 -12.47 16.40 27.24
C SER A 2 -12.82 15.71 25.92
N VAL A 3 -13.34 14.49 25.96
CA VAL A 3 -13.65 13.69 24.76
C VAL A 3 -15.02 13.07 24.90
N ILE A 4 -15.85 13.26 23.87
CA ILE A 4 -17.11 12.54 23.77
C ILE A 4 -16.89 11.34 22.87
N LYS A 5 -17.07 10.13 23.39
CA LYS A 5 -17.16 8.91 22.59
C LYS A 5 -18.63 8.71 22.22
N LEU A 6 -18.88 8.43 20.95
CA LEU A 6 -20.22 8.15 20.42
C LEU A 6 -20.10 6.93 19.51
N VAL A 7 -20.83 5.87 19.83
CA VAL A 7 -20.77 4.59 19.12
C VAL A 7 -22.17 4.07 18.82
N LYS A 8 -22.27 3.32 17.72
CA LYS A 8 -23.49 2.59 17.35
C LYS A 8 -23.58 1.33 18.20
N ALA A 9 -24.74 1.10 18.78
CA ALA A 9 -25.06 -0.09 19.54
C ALA A 9 -26.22 -0.84 18.88
N PRO A 10 -26.29 -2.18 19.00
CA PRO A 10 -27.46 -2.93 18.58
C PRO A 10 -28.73 -2.30 19.17
N MET A 11 -29.79 -2.25 18.38
CA MET A 11 -31.10 -1.84 18.88
C MET A 11 -31.73 -3.06 19.53
N THR A 12 -31.21 -3.44 20.70
CA THR A 12 -31.75 -4.54 21.49
C THR A 12 -32.10 -4.08 22.90
N LEU A 13 -33.37 -4.15 23.26
CA LEU A 13 -33.94 -3.52 24.45
C LEU A 13 -34.12 -4.54 25.58
N ASP A 14 -34.80 -5.67 25.36
CA ASP A 14 -35.08 -6.69 26.41
C ASP A 14 -34.62 -8.13 26.05
N THR A 15 -34.86 -9.09 26.95
CA THR A 15 -34.25 -10.45 26.94
C THR A 15 -35.05 -11.53 26.20
N ILE A 16 -35.92 -11.20 25.26
CA ILE A 16 -36.88 -12.19 24.70
C ILE A 16 -36.22 -13.31 23.84
N TYR A 17 -34.90 -13.25 23.59
CA TYR A 17 -34.20 -14.23 22.75
C TYR A 17 -33.83 -15.59 23.39
N PRO A 18 -33.80 -16.68 22.60
CA PRO A 18 -33.40 -18.00 23.07
C PRO A 18 -31.93 -18.05 23.55
N LYS A 19 -31.67 -18.93 24.51
CA LYS A 19 -30.34 -19.18 25.10
C LYS A 19 -29.29 -19.38 24.00
N GLY A 20 -28.31 -18.47 23.89
CA GLY A 20 -27.18 -18.62 22.97
C GLY A 20 -26.62 -17.31 22.40
N VAL A 21 -27.44 -16.25 22.32
CA VAL A 21 -26.97 -14.94 21.83
C VAL A 21 -26.40 -14.12 23.00
N LYS A 22 -25.07 -14.13 23.15
CA LYS A 22 -24.38 -13.36 24.18
C LYS A 22 -24.65 -11.86 23.98
N GLY A 23 -25.21 -11.19 24.99
CA GLY A 23 -25.49 -9.75 24.95
C GLY A 23 -26.81 -9.35 24.30
N ALA A 24 -27.81 -10.25 24.30
CA ALA A 24 -29.08 -10.06 23.60
C ALA A 24 -29.88 -8.78 23.94
N ALA A 25 -29.65 -8.13 25.09
CA ALA A 25 -30.35 -6.91 25.52
C ALA A 25 -29.36 -5.76 25.78
N ASP A 26 -28.87 -5.06 24.75
CA ASP A 26 -27.82 -4.05 24.87
C ASP A 26 -28.25 -2.90 25.80
N PHE A 27 -29.47 -2.39 25.67
CA PHE A 27 -29.96 -1.29 26.50
C PHE A 27 -30.21 -1.71 27.95
N ALA A 28 -30.92 -2.82 28.21
CA ALA A 28 -31.14 -3.29 29.58
C ALA A 28 -29.85 -3.69 30.31
N ASN A 29 -28.88 -4.28 29.60
CA ASN A 29 -27.57 -4.55 30.18
C ASN A 29 -26.77 -3.26 30.41
N HIS A 30 -26.92 -2.25 29.56
CA HIS A 30 -26.27 -0.95 29.75
C HIS A 30 -26.88 -0.18 30.93
N LEU A 31 -28.21 -0.16 31.07
CA LEU A 31 -28.89 0.38 32.24
C LEU A 31 -28.43 -0.32 33.51
N LEU A 32 -28.43 -1.67 33.53
CA LEU A 32 -27.96 -2.44 34.68
C LEU A 32 -26.51 -2.10 35.03
N TYR A 33 -25.62 -2.03 34.04
CA TYR A 33 -24.20 -1.70 34.25
C TYR A 33 -23.99 -0.32 34.89
N ASN A 34 -24.85 0.65 34.56
CA ASN A 34 -24.80 2.01 35.08
C ASN A 34 -25.40 2.14 36.49
N VAL A 35 -25.99 1.10 37.08
CA VAL A 35 -26.63 1.19 38.40
C VAL A 35 -26.11 0.17 39.42
N VAL A 36 -25.21 -0.73 39.01
CA VAL A 36 -24.63 -1.74 39.90
C VAL A 36 -23.12 -1.61 40.02
N ASP A 37 -22.59 -1.98 41.19
CA ASP A 37 -21.17 -2.21 41.36
C ASP A 37 -20.75 -3.46 40.54
N PRO A 38 -19.71 -3.40 39.69
CA PRO A 38 -19.32 -4.53 38.85
C PRO A 38 -18.84 -5.76 39.61
N LYS A 39 -18.28 -5.59 40.81
CA LYS A 39 -17.73 -6.67 41.63
C LYS A 39 -18.84 -7.36 42.42
N THR A 40 -19.70 -6.59 43.06
CA THR A 40 -20.74 -7.14 43.96
C THR A 40 -22.05 -7.41 43.20
N GLY A 41 -22.35 -6.64 42.16
CA GLY A 41 -23.62 -6.65 41.46
C GLY A 41 -24.78 -6.08 42.28
N LEU A 42 -24.49 -5.43 43.40
CA LEU A 42 -25.45 -4.67 44.21
C LEU A 42 -25.54 -3.23 43.70
N TYR A 43 -26.54 -2.48 44.18
CA TYR A 43 -26.72 -1.07 43.90
C TYR A 43 -25.44 -0.26 44.23
N SER A 44 -25.15 0.76 43.42
CA SER A 44 -23.93 1.58 43.57
C SER A 44 -24.24 3.07 43.55
N ASP A 45 -24.21 3.73 44.71
CA ASP A 45 -24.43 5.18 44.86
C ASP A 45 -23.51 6.03 43.95
N LYS A 46 -22.27 5.55 43.72
CA LYS A 46 -21.28 6.20 42.83
C LYS A 46 -21.62 6.13 41.33
N ARG A 47 -22.56 5.27 40.97
CA ARG A 47 -23.00 5.03 39.60
C ARG A 47 -24.46 5.41 39.43
N CYS A 48 -25.27 5.49 40.48
CA CYS A 48 -26.71 5.63 40.36
C CYS A 48 -27.26 7.06 40.22
N LYS A 49 -26.41 8.06 39.95
CA LYS A 49 -26.86 9.39 39.48
C LYS A 49 -27.36 9.29 38.04
N LEU A 50 -28.44 8.56 37.87
CA LEU A 50 -29.09 8.22 36.61
C LEU A 50 -30.21 9.22 36.37
N MET A 51 -30.26 9.79 35.18
CA MET A 51 -31.39 10.58 34.71
C MET A 51 -31.92 9.96 33.43
N MET A 52 -33.22 9.66 33.40
CA MET A 52 -33.89 9.08 32.23
C MET A 52 -34.98 10.02 31.70
N LYS A 53 -34.67 10.74 30.63
CA LYS A 53 -35.60 11.58 29.85
C LYS A 53 -36.04 10.88 28.56
N LEU A 54 -36.34 9.59 28.65
CA LEU A 54 -36.59 8.74 27.48
C LEU A 54 -38.04 8.78 27.03
N ASN A 55 -38.96 8.82 27.99
CA ASN A 55 -40.37 9.07 27.78
C ASN A 55 -40.80 10.09 28.85
N PRO A 56 -41.21 11.31 28.47
CA PRO A 56 -41.57 12.36 29.42
C PRO A 56 -42.82 12.00 30.26
N MET A 57 -43.61 10.99 29.85
CA MET A 57 -44.78 10.51 30.57
C MET A 57 -44.44 9.58 31.74
N PHE A 58 -43.19 9.13 31.87
CA PHE A 58 -42.78 8.21 32.91
C PHE A 58 -41.99 8.94 34.01
N VAL A 59 -42.27 8.57 35.26
CA VAL A 59 -41.47 9.01 36.42
C VAL A 59 -40.02 8.56 36.22
N ASP A 60 -39.08 9.45 36.54
CA ASP A 60 -37.65 9.19 36.41
C ASP A 60 -37.23 7.96 37.23
N PHE A 61 -36.83 6.90 36.52
CA PHE A 61 -36.38 5.66 37.12
C PHE A 61 -35.12 5.84 37.98
N GLY A 62 -34.32 6.86 37.70
CA GLY A 62 -33.20 7.27 38.54
C GLY A 62 -33.63 7.59 39.97
N LYS A 63 -34.66 8.42 40.14
CA LYS A 63 -35.20 8.77 41.47
C LYS A 63 -35.73 7.56 42.24
N TYR A 64 -36.37 6.62 41.54
CA TYR A 64 -36.79 5.37 42.16
C TYR A 64 -35.58 4.57 42.69
N LEU A 65 -34.52 4.49 41.88
CA LEU A 65 -33.29 3.82 42.26
C LEU A 65 -32.55 4.54 43.40
N GLU A 66 -32.55 5.86 43.45
CA GLU A 66 -32.00 6.64 44.57
C GLU A 66 -32.73 6.37 45.90
N LEU A 67 -34.07 6.29 45.87
CA LEU A 67 -34.87 6.08 47.08
C LEU A 67 -34.85 4.64 47.58
N TYR A 68 -34.87 3.65 46.66
CA TYR A 68 -35.10 2.25 47.03
C TYR A 68 -33.95 1.31 46.66
N GLY A 69 -33.03 1.73 45.80
CA GLY A 69 -32.02 0.85 45.18
C GLY A 69 -31.13 0.13 46.18
N SER A 70 -30.74 0.78 47.27
CA SER A 70 -29.90 0.21 48.34
C SER A 70 -30.58 -0.93 49.11
N THR A 71 -31.92 -1.02 49.08
CA THR A 71 -32.71 -2.06 49.75
C THR A 71 -32.96 -3.29 48.86
N LEU A 72 -32.64 -3.21 47.57
CA LEU A 72 -32.92 -4.27 46.60
C LEU A 72 -31.75 -5.27 46.51
N THR A 73 -32.09 -6.55 46.42
CA THR A 73 -31.12 -7.60 46.08
C THR A 73 -30.67 -7.48 44.62
N LYS A 74 -29.53 -8.10 44.27
CA LYS A 74 -29.03 -8.20 42.89
C LYS A 74 -30.08 -8.69 41.87
N LYS A 75 -30.93 -9.65 42.28
CA LYS A 75 -32.01 -10.17 41.42
C LYS A 75 -33.11 -9.14 41.22
N GLU A 76 -33.46 -8.40 42.27
CA GLU A 76 -34.51 -7.38 42.23
C GLU A 76 -34.08 -6.14 41.44
N ILE A 77 -32.84 -5.68 41.60
CA ILE A 77 -32.29 -4.58 40.77
C ILE A 77 -32.32 -4.96 39.29
N LYS A 78 -31.87 -6.17 38.96
CA LYS A 78 -31.95 -6.68 37.59
C LYS A 78 -33.40 -6.72 37.11
N ARG A 79 -34.33 -7.24 37.91
CA ARG A 79 -35.75 -7.28 37.53
C ARG A 79 -36.34 -5.88 37.31
N ALA A 80 -35.98 -4.90 38.16
CA ALA A 80 -36.42 -3.52 38.05
C ALA A 80 -35.90 -2.86 36.76
N CYS A 81 -34.61 -2.98 36.46
CA CYS A 81 -34.01 -2.44 35.24
C CYS A 81 -34.67 -3.02 33.98
N PHE A 82 -34.86 -4.34 33.93
CA PHE A 82 -35.45 -5.00 32.77
C PHE A 82 -36.93 -4.66 32.62
N LYS A 83 -37.69 -4.56 33.73
CA LYS A 83 -39.09 -4.10 33.72
C LYS A 83 -39.19 -2.67 33.20
N GLU A 84 -38.27 -1.79 33.62
CA GLU A 84 -38.23 -0.42 33.13
C GLU A 84 -37.97 -0.36 31.62
N VAL A 85 -37.00 -1.14 31.12
CA VAL A 85 -36.73 -1.18 29.68
C VAL A 85 -37.91 -1.71 28.87
N SER A 86 -38.58 -2.78 29.33
CA SER A 86 -39.80 -3.26 28.67
C SER A 86 -40.91 -2.21 28.67
N ARG A 87 -41.01 -1.37 29.72
CA ARG A 87 -41.95 -0.24 29.78
C ARG A 87 -41.61 0.84 28.73
N GLN A 88 -40.32 1.14 28.55
CA GLN A 88 -39.82 2.13 27.58
C GLN A 88 -39.91 1.65 26.12
N LYS A 89 -39.79 0.33 25.89
CA LYS A 89 -39.71 -0.29 24.56
C LYS A 89 -40.84 0.14 23.62
N LYS A 90 -42.09 0.18 24.10
CA LYS A 90 -43.24 0.58 23.28
C LYS A 90 -43.08 1.98 22.70
N PHE A 91 -42.66 2.95 23.53
CA PHE A 91 -42.47 4.34 23.10
C PHE A 91 -41.35 4.49 22.08
N TRP A 92 -40.27 3.72 22.23
CA TRP A 92 -39.09 3.78 21.38
C TRP A 92 -39.23 3.11 20.03
N VAL A 93 -40.00 2.02 19.98
CA VAL A 93 -40.23 1.21 18.79
C VAL A 93 -41.30 1.85 17.89
N GLU A 94 -42.26 2.58 18.46
CA GLU A 94 -43.38 3.19 17.73
C GLU A 94 -42.95 4.02 16.49
N PRO A 95 -41.94 4.91 16.55
CA PRO A 95 -41.51 5.65 15.36
C PRO A 95 -40.92 4.77 14.26
N ILE A 96 -40.42 3.58 14.61
CA ILE A 96 -39.74 2.66 13.69
C ILE A 96 -40.76 1.80 12.95
N LEU A 97 -41.78 1.33 13.67
CA LEU A 97 -42.93 0.63 13.09
C LEU A 97 -43.63 1.47 12.03
N ASN A 98 -43.68 2.78 12.26
CA ASN A 98 -44.24 3.77 11.33
C ASN A 98 -43.25 4.22 10.23
N SER A 99 -42.10 3.57 10.08
CA SER A 99 -41.06 3.95 9.13
C SER A 99 -40.78 2.86 8.08
N PRO A 100 -40.16 3.22 6.93
CA PRO A 100 -39.67 2.24 5.95
C PRO A 100 -38.56 1.31 6.44
N LYS A 101 -38.16 1.40 7.72
CA LYS A 101 -37.14 0.55 8.34
C LYS A 101 -37.74 -0.57 9.21
N ARG A 102 -39.07 -0.63 9.34
CA ARG A 102 -39.77 -1.65 10.16
C ARG A 102 -39.35 -3.09 9.85
N HIS A 103 -39.01 -3.38 8.59
CA HIS A 103 -38.62 -4.73 8.14
C HIS A 103 -37.23 -5.17 8.61
N TYR A 104 -36.46 -4.29 9.24
CA TYR A 104 -35.20 -4.65 9.90
C TYR A 104 -35.38 -5.08 11.36
N LEU A 105 -36.59 -4.92 11.91
CA LEU A 105 -36.97 -5.47 13.20
C LEU A 105 -37.37 -6.93 13.04
N ASP A 106 -37.03 -7.75 14.03
CA ASP A 106 -37.53 -9.12 14.14
C ASP A 106 -38.93 -9.18 14.79
N GLU A 107 -39.43 -10.39 15.03
CA GLU A 107 -40.71 -10.63 15.70
C GLU A 107 -40.79 -10.06 17.13
N ASN A 108 -39.65 -9.74 17.75
CA ASN A 108 -39.55 -9.18 19.09
C ASN A 108 -39.34 -7.66 19.08
N PHE A 109 -39.37 -7.02 17.91
CA PHE A 109 -39.08 -5.60 17.70
C PHE A 109 -37.64 -5.18 18.02
N GLU A 110 -36.67 -6.05 17.74
CA GLU A 110 -35.25 -5.86 18.04
C GLU A 110 -34.41 -5.95 16.75
N CYS A 111 -33.18 -5.39 16.76
CA CYS A 111 -32.25 -5.47 15.62
C CYS A 111 -30.78 -5.58 16.06
N PHE A 112 -30.12 -6.67 15.64
CA PHE A 112 -28.70 -6.92 15.94
C PHE A 112 -27.71 -6.31 14.95
N ASP A 113 -28.15 -6.00 13.72
CA ASP A 113 -27.28 -5.45 12.68
C ASP A 113 -27.18 -3.92 12.81
N THR A 114 -26.10 -3.48 13.46
CA THR A 114 -25.78 -2.06 13.67
C THR A 114 -25.60 -1.25 12.37
N SER A 115 -25.51 -1.90 11.21
CA SER A 115 -25.50 -1.24 9.90
C SER A 115 -26.91 -0.86 9.41
N LYS A 116 -27.97 -1.48 9.94
CA LYS A 116 -29.37 -1.28 9.55
C LYS A 116 -30.12 -0.35 10.50
N LEU A 117 -30.25 -0.77 11.77
CA LEU A 117 -30.87 -0.05 12.87
C LEU A 117 -29.95 -0.16 14.09
N PHE A 118 -29.73 0.96 14.79
CA PHE A 118 -28.77 1.01 15.88
C PHE A 118 -29.14 2.16 16.81
N ASN A 119 -29.05 1.92 18.12
CA ASN A 119 -29.07 3.00 19.10
C ASN A 119 -27.68 3.65 19.22
N LEU A 120 -27.62 4.78 19.90
CA LEU A 120 -26.37 5.48 20.17
C LEU A 120 -26.04 5.39 21.65
N LYS A 121 -24.82 4.98 21.96
CA LYS A 121 -24.28 5.06 23.31
C LYS A 121 -22.92 5.72 23.32
N GLY A 122 -22.54 6.24 24.48
CA GLY A 122 -21.30 6.98 24.57
C GLY A 122 -20.93 7.37 25.98
N ASN A 123 -19.88 8.18 26.05
CA ASN A 123 -19.53 8.90 27.25
C ASN A 123 -18.93 10.25 26.92
N PHE A 124 -19.12 11.22 27.81
CA PHE A 124 -18.39 12.46 27.86
C PHE A 124 -17.39 12.37 29.01
N SER A 125 -16.11 12.26 28.69
CA SER A 125 -15.04 12.28 29.69
C SER A 125 -14.44 13.68 29.74
N VAL A 126 -14.23 14.20 30.96
CA VAL A 126 -13.55 15.48 31.21
C VAL A 126 -12.22 15.17 31.90
N VAL A 127 -11.13 15.87 31.58
CA VAL A 127 -9.86 15.66 32.30
C VAL A 127 -9.80 16.44 33.59
N SER A 128 -8.99 15.94 34.53
CA SER A 128 -8.91 16.44 35.91
C SER A 128 -8.80 17.96 36.04
N HIS A 129 -8.02 18.64 35.19
CA HIS A 129 -7.90 20.10 35.28
C HIS A 129 -9.14 20.85 34.75
N GLU A 130 -9.81 20.34 33.72
CA GLU A 130 -11.09 20.89 33.23
C GLU A 130 -12.19 20.62 34.25
N THR A 131 -12.19 19.43 34.88
CA THR A 131 -13.09 19.09 36.00
C THR A 131 -12.90 20.07 37.17
N GLN A 132 -11.64 20.37 37.53
CA GLN A 132 -11.33 21.32 38.59
C GLN A 132 -11.80 22.74 38.25
N ARG A 133 -11.60 23.22 37.00
CA ARG A 133 -12.13 24.52 36.56
C ARG A 133 -13.65 24.63 36.71
N ILE A 134 -14.38 23.54 36.41
CA ILE A 134 -15.83 23.49 36.59
C ILE A 134 -16.17 23.57 38.08
N LEU A 135 -15.51 22.76 38.90
CA LEU A 135 -15.73 22.71 40.35
C LEU A 135 -15.45 24.06 41.03
N ASP A 136 -14.34 24.70 40.67
CA ASP A 136 -13.94 26.02 41.18
C ASP A 136 -14.98 27.10 40.82
N ALA A 137 -15.52 27.05 39.59
CA ALA A 137 -16.52 28.00 39.12
C ALA A 137 -17.85 27.93 39.89
N PHE A 138 -18.11 26.82 40.59
CA PHE A 138 -19.28 26.63 41.44
C PHE A 138 -18.93 26.62 42.94
N GLY A 139 -17.78 27.16 43.34
CA GLY A 139 -17.42 27.28 44.75
C GLY A 139 -17.20 25.93 45.43
N ASN A 140 -16.64 24.95 44.71
CA ASN A 140 -16.46 23.56 45.15
C ASN A 140 -17.77 22.79 45.41
N ASP A 141 -18.88 23.22 44.79
CA ASP A 141 -20.15 22.49 44.82
C ASP A 141 -20.14 21.32 43.83
N GLU A 142 -19.99 20.12 44.37
CA GLU A 142 -19.98 18.86 43.64
C GLU A 142 -21.31 18.58 42.91
N GLU A 143 -22.44 19.00 43.45
CA GLU A 143 -23.74 18.80 42.82
C GLU A 143 -23.86 19.65 41.55
N LYS A 144 -23.54 20.95 41.65
CA LYS A 144 -23.53 21.86 40.50
C LYS A 144 -22.50 21.49 39.44
N LYS A 145 -21.32 20.99 39.84
CA LYS A 145 -20.34 20.45 38.89
C LYS A 145 -20.94 19.29 38.09
N ASN A 146 -21.61 18.36 38.76
CA ASN A 146 -22.21 17.19 38.13
C ASN A 146 -23.35 17.58 37.19
N GLU A 147 -24.20 18.53 37.60
CA GLU A 147 -25.23 19.13 36.75
C GLU A 147 -24.61 19.75 35.49
N MET A 148 -23.57 20.57 35.62
CA MET A 148 -22.89 21.18 34.48
C MET A 148 -22.30 20.12 33.51
N MET A 149 -21.77 19.01 34.03
CA MET A 149 -21.31 17.89 33.19
C MET A 149 -22.46 17.22 32.42
N PHE A 150 -23.63 17.07 33.04
CA PHE A 150 -24.85 16.63 32.36
C PHE A 150 -25.29 17.61 31.29
N GLU A 151 -25.34 18.90 31.61
CA GLU A 151 -25.73 19.95 30.68
C GLU A 151 -24.84 19.99 29.44
N MET A 152 -23.51 19.92 29.61
CA MET A 152 -22.57 19.85 28.50
C MET A 152 -22.77 18.60 27.63
N THR A 153 -23.13 17.46 28.25
CA THR A 153 -23.41 16.22 27.53
C THR A 153 -24.67 16.34 26.68
N GLU A 154 -25.77 16.83 27.25
CA GLU A 154 -27.02 17.06 26.53
C GLU A 154 -26.83 18.07 25.39
N GLU A 155 -26.15 19.18 25.67
CA GLU A 155 -25.87 20.22 24.69
C GLU A 155 -25.07 19.67 23.51
N PHE A 156 -24.04 18.86 23.75
CA PHE A 156 -23.28 18.25 22.67
C PHE A 156 -24.16 17.40 21.76
N LEU A 157 -25.06 16.60 22.34
CA LEU A 157 -25.94 15.72 21.60
C LEU A 157 -26.96 16.53 20.78
N CYS A 158 -27.52 17.60 21.35
CA CYS A 158 -28.34 18.56 20.60
C CYS A 158 -27.54 19.18 19.44
N LEU A 159 -26.32 19.66 19.68
CA LEU A 159 -25.46 20.22 18.63
C LEU A 159 -25.16 19.20 17.52
N TRP A 160 -24.97 17.93 17.88
CA TRP A 160 -24.70 16.86 16.94
C TRP A 160 -25.94 16.49 16.10
N ILE A 161 -27.11 16.34 16.72
CA ILE A 161 -28.38 16.10 16.02
C ILE A 161 -28.74 17.28 15.12
N ASN A 162 -28.59 18.51 15.60
CA ASN A 162 -28.86 19.72 14.83
C ASN A 162 -27.88 19.87 13.67
N GLN A 163 -26.62 19.45 13.84
CA GLN A 163 -25.68 19.38 12.72
C GLN A 163 -26.12 18.33 11.68
N TYR A 164 -26.64 17.18 12.12
CA TYR A 164 -27.21 16.18 11.21
C TYR A 164 -28.40 16.73 10.41
N PHE A 165 -29.34 17.43 11.06
CA PHE A 165 -30.48 18.06 10.38
C PHE A 165 -30.01 19.12 9.38
N SER A 166 -29.06 19.97 9.78
CA SER A 166 -28.46 20.97 8.88
C SER A 166 -27.75 20.33 7.69
N ASP A 167 -26.96 19.27 7.89
CA ASP A 167 -26.27 18.54 6.82
C ASP A 167 -27.26 17.87 5.82
N ARG A 168 -28.54 17.74 6.20
CA ARG A 168 -29.65 17.21 5.38
C ARG A 168 -30.57 18.30 4.82
N GLY A 169 -30.31 19.58 5.09
CA GLY A 169 -31.17 20.69 4.69
C GLY A 169 -32.51 20.74 5.44
N LEU A 170 -32.59 20.16 6.63
CA LEU A 170 -33.80 20.19 7.46
C LEU A 170 -33.76 21.41 8.39
N SER A 171 -34.87 22.13 8.49
CA SER A 171 -35.03 23.32 9.35
C SER A 171 -35.28 22.99 10.83
N MET A 172 -35.42 21.71 11.16
CA MET A 172 -35.71 21.22 12.52
C MET A 172 -34.54 21.46 13.46
N ARG A 173 -34.86 21.71 14.73
CA ARG A 173 -33.90 21.72 15.85
C ARG A 173 -34.43 20.89 17.01
N VAL A 174 -33.52 20.32 17.78
CA VAL A 174 -33.77 19.61 19.04
C VAL A 174 -33.12 20.43 20.16
N THR A 175 -33.91 20.72 21.20
CA THR A 175 -33.43 21.32 22.45
C THR A 175 -33.09 20.25 23.48
N ARG A 176 -32.55 20.64 24.64
CA ARG A 176 -32.18 19.69 25.71
C ARG A 176 -33.41 19.00 26.31
N GLU A 177 -34.51 19.73 26.40
CA GLU A 177 -35.79 19.26 26.96
C GLU A 177 -36.45 18.21 26.06
N GLU A 178 -36.19 18.28 24.75
CA GLU A 178 -36.74 17.37 23.74
C GLU A 178 -35.84 16.16 23.47
N LEU A 179 -34.66 16.08 24.10
CA LEU A 179 -33.66 15.07 23.81
C LEU A 179 -34.01 13.75 24.52
N PRO A 180 -34.38 12.68 23.79
CA PRO A 180 -34.63 11.39 24.43
C PRO A 180 -33.30 10.78 24.85
N ILE A 181 -33.00 10.83 26.15
CA ILE A 181 -31.71 10.37 26.66
C ILE A 181 -31.79 9.68 28.02
N MET A 182 -30.95 8.68 28.20
CA MET A 182 -30.52 8.20 29.52
C MET A 182 -29.09 8.67 29.73
N ILE A 183 -28.84 9.40 30.81
CA ILE A 183 -27.47 9.78 31.20
C ILE A 183 -27.17 9.36 32.62
N ASN A 184 -25.89 9.15 32.88
CA ASN A 184 -25.42 8.59 34.13
C ASN A 184 -24.01 9.07 34.45
N LEU A 185 -23.76 9.53 35.68
CA LEU A 185 -22.43 9.95 36.10
C LEU A 185 -21.65 8.79 36.71
N HIS A 186 -20.43 8.57 36.23
CA HIS A 186 -19.48 7.63 36.82
C HIS A 186 -18.33 8.37 37.50
N LEU A 187 -18.23 8.18 38.82
CA LEU A 187 -17.28 8.85 39.72
C LEU A 187 -15.99 8.05 40.00
N ASP A 188 -15.73 6.93 39.30
CA ASP A 188 -14.58 6.06 39.60
C ASP A 188 -13.55 5.98 38.46
N THR A 189 -12.27 6.10 38.85
CA THR A 189 -11.01 6.04 38.07
C THR A 189 -10.59 7.28 37.26
N LYS A 190 -9.61 8.04 37.78
CA LYS A 190 -8.73 9.05 37.14
C LYS A 190 -9.36 10.20 36.30
N ASN A 191 -10.56 10.05 35.73
CA ASN A 191 -11.30 11.03 34.94
C ASN A 191 -12.82 10.79 35.13
N GLU A 192 -13.51 11.79 35.68
CA GLU A 192 -14.97 11.78 35.77
C GLU A 192 -15.60 11.78 34.37
N HIS A 193 -16.68 11.04 34.20
CA HIS A 193 -17.36 10.96 32.92
C HIS A 193 -18.85 10.69 33.04
N VAL A 194 -19.60 11.24 32.08
CA VAL A 194 -21.04 11.01 31.91
C VAL A 194 -21.25 9.95 30.84
N HIS A 195 -21.79 8.80 31.20
CA HIS A 195 -22.32 7.83 30.25
C HIS A 195 -23.67 8.30 29.71
N PHE A 196 -23.94 8.00 28.44
CA PHE A 196 -25.25 8.25 27.87
C PHE A 196 -25.69 7.17 26.88
N TYR A 197 -27.00 7.05 26.73
CA TYR A 197 -27.68 6.22 25.75
C TYR A 197 -28.87 6.97 25.16
N MET A 198 -29.03 6.92 23.84
CA MET A 198 -30.08 7.61 23.10
C MET A 198 -30.66 6.67 22.03
N PRO A 199 -31.99 6.75 21.78
CA PRO A 199 -32.64 5.97 20.74
C PRO A 199 -32.21 6.42 19.34
N CYS A 200 -32.45 5.54 18.37
CA CYS A 200 -32.06 5.76 16.99
C CYS A 200 -32.93 6.79 16.24
N TYR A 201 -34.11 7.14 16.78
CA TYR A 201 -35.03 8.13 16.22
C TYR A 201 -35.22 9.30 17.17
N VAL A 202 -35.09 10.51 16.64
CA VAL A 202 -35.40 11.77 17.34
C VAL A 202 -36.27 12.62 16.42
N LYS A 203 -37.39 13.14 16.95
CA LYS A 203 -38.43 13.85 16.19
C LYS A 203 -38.86 13.11 14.91
N GLY A 204 -39.13 11.81 15.02
CA GLY A 204 -39.59 10.97 13.91
C GLY A 204 -38.56 10.68 12.81
N ARG A 205 -37.28 11.04 13.01
CA ARG A 205 -36.21 10.83 12.03
C ARG A 205 -35.12 9.94 12.60
N MET A 206 -34.69 8.95 11.83
CA MET A 206 -33.50 8.16 12.15
C MET A 206 -32.25 9.04 12.10
N ILE A 207 -31.45 9.04 13.17
CA ILE A 207 -30.23 9.84 13.26
C ILE A 207 -29.03 9.02 12.77
N ASN A 208 -28.62 9.23 11.53
CA ASN A 208 -27.45 8.57 10.92
C ASN A 208 -26.73 9.51 9.95
N PRO A 209 -25.81 10.36 10.43
CA PRO A 209 -25.08 11.28 9.57
C PRO A 209 -24.21 10.53 8.55
N ARG A 210 -24.29 10.96 7.28
CA ARG A 210 -23.46 10.44 6.18
C ARG A 210 -21.97 10.63 6.47
N TYR A 211 -21.61 11.69 7.19
CA TYR A 211 -20.25 12.03 7.60
C TYR A 211 -20.09 12.03 9.12
N PHE A 212 -20.40 10.88 9.76
CA PHE A 212 -20.46 10.73 11.22
C PHE A 212 -19.32 11.42 11.99
N SER A 213 -18.05 11.19 11.61
CA SER A 213 -16.89 11.79 12.27
C SER A 213 -16.80 13.31 12.10
N LEU A 214 -17.18 13.82 10.92
CA LEU A 214 -17.13 15.26 10.63
C LEU A 214 -18.24 16.01 11.38
N SER A 215 -19.47 15.49 11.37
CA SER A 215 -20.59 16.09 12.12
C SER A 215 -20.29 16.09 13.63
N LYS A 216 -19.67 15.01 14.13
CA LYS A 216 -19.17 14.93 15.51
C LYS A 216 -18.10 15.98 15.82
N GLN A 217 -17.12 16.16 14.93
CA GLN A 217 -16.08 17.19 15.08
C GLN A 217 -16.69 18.60 15.12
N LYS A 218 -17.61 18.92 14.22
CA LYS A 218 -18.31 20.23 14.20
C LYS A 218 -19.08 20.48 15.50
N ALA A 219 -19.77 19.47 16.02
CA ALA A 219 -20.50 19.58 17.29
C ALA A 219 -19.53 19.83 18.46
N HIS A 220 -18.40 19.12 18.51
CA HIS A 220 -17.34 19.37 19.50
C HIS A 220 -16.80 20.79 19.43
N THR A 221 -16.47 21.30 18.23
CA THR A 221 -15.96 22.68 18.07
C THR A 221 -16.96 23.71 18.60
N LYS A 222 -18.26 23.49 18.41
CA LYS A 222 -19.31 24.39 18.92
C LYS A 222 -19.41 24.31 20.45
N LEU A 223 -19.34 23.10 21.01
CA LEU A 223 -19.36 22.87 22.46
C LEU A 223 -18.17 23.54 23.14
N GLU A 224 -16.95 23.29 22.65
CA GLU A 224 -15.72 23.91 23.16
C GLU A 224 -15.87 25.43 23.18
N LYS A 225 -16.29 26.05 22.06
CA LYS A 225 -16.46 27.50 22.00
C LYS A 225 -17.47 28.03 23.02
N LYS A 226 -18.57 27.31 23.25
CA LYS A 226 -19.64 27.71 24.19
C LYS A 226 -19.14 27.65 25.64
N TYR A 227 -18.38 26.60 25.97
CA TYR A 227 -17.87 26.36 27.33
C TYR A 227 -16.36 26.65 27.42
N LYS A 228 -15.88 27.69 26.73
CA LYS A 228 -14.45 28.04 26.67
C LYS A 228 -13.80 28.34 28.02
N GLN A 229 -14.62 28.72 29.00
CA GLN A 229 -14.22 28.96 30.39
C GLN A 229 -13.89 27.67 31.15
N PHE A 230 -14.42 26.52 30.68
CA PHE A 230 -14.22 25.21 31.30
C PHE A 230 -13.34 24.31 30.42
N LEU A 231 -13.60 24.29 29.10
CA LEU A 231 -13.02 23.37 28.13
C LEU A 231 -11.89 24.01 27.31
N ASP A 232 -10.83 23.25 27.08
CA ASP A 232 -9.72 23.65 26.22
C ASP A 232 -10.17 23.74 24.75
N GLN A 233 -9.75 24.80 24.05
CA GLN A 233 -10.15 25.05 22.66
C GLN A 233 -9.31 24.26 21.66
N GLY A 234 -9.96 23.71 20.63
CA GLY A 234 -9.29 23.07 19.50
C GLY A 234 -9.09 21.57 19.68
N ILE A 235 -9.58 20.96 20.76
CA ILE A 235 -9.53 19.50 20.97
C ILE A 235 -10.23 18.77 19.83
N SER A 236 -11.36 19.31 19.36
CA SER A 236 -12.10 18.82 18.21
C SER A 236 -11.25 18.74 16.94
N LEU A 237 -10.24 19.60 16.79
CA LEU A 237 -9.39 19.69 15.62
C LEU A 237 -8.34 18.57 15.54
N GLY A 238 -8.14 17.83 16.64
CA GLY A 238 -7.23 16.69 16.74
C GLY A 238 -5.91 17.05 17.42
N PHE A 239 -5.36 16.11 18.20
CA PHE A 239 -4.13 16.28 18.99
C PHE A 239 -2.95 16.80 18.14
N ASP A 240 -2.68 16.16 16.99
CA ASP A 240 -1.57 16.55 16.10
C ASP A 240 -1.69 18.02 15.64
N LYS A 241 -2.92 18.51 15.44
CA LYS A 241 -3.15 19.89 15.03
C LYS A 241 -2.98 20.89 16.16
N ILE A 242 -3.38 20.54 17.38
CA ILE A 242 -3.10 21.38 18.56
C ILE A 242 -1.60 21.44 18.81
N GLU A 243 -0.94 20.28 18.88
CA GLU A 243 0.50 20.18 19.07
C GLU A 243 1.24 20.98 17.98
N GLY A 244 0.80 20.90 16.72
CA GLY A 244 1.42 21.65 15.64
C GLY A 244 1.25 23.17 15.76
N LEU A 245 0.07 23.62 16.22
CA LEU A 245 -0.18 25.04 16.49
C LEU A 245 0.65 25.55 17.67
N GLU A 246 0.79 24.75 18.73
CA GLU A 246 1.58 25.05 19.92
C GLU A 246 3.07 25.12 19.59
N GLN A 247 3.60 24.14 18.85
CA GLN A 247 5.02 24.11 18.47
C GLN A 247 5.39 25.29 17.56
N ARG A 248 4.48 25.67 16.64
CA ARG A 248 4.66 26.92 15.87
C ARG A 248 4.61 28.15 16.77
N ARG A 249 3.75 28.18 17.79
CA ARG A 249 3.70 29.30 18.75
C ARG A 249 4.99 29.39 19.56
N ASN A 250 5.51 28.26 20.05
CA ASN A 250 6.78 28.19 20.77
C ASN A 250 7.93 28.71 19.91
N TYR A 251 8.00 28.30 18.64
CA TYR A 251 8.98 28.84 17.70
C TYR A 251 8.88 30.37 17.57
N LEU A 252 7.68 30.93 17.44
CA LEU A 252 7.50 32.38 17.34
C LEU A 252 7.92 33.09 18.65
N ILE A 253 7.62 32.51 19.81
CA ILE A 253 8.07 33.04 21.11
C ILE A 253 9.60 33.05 21.17
N GLU A 254 10.27 31.95 20.80
CA GLU A 254 11.75 31.90 20.76
C GLU A 254 12.34 32.97 19.83
N GLN A 255 11.69 33.28 18.70
CA GLN A 255 12.13 34.35 17.80
C GLN A 255 11.98 35.74 18.46
N PHE A 256 10.89 35.97 19.18
CA PHE A 256 10.69 37.23 19.93
C PHE A 256 11.68 37.39 21.07
N GLU A 257 11.99 36.31 21.79
CA GLU A 257 13.01 36.29 22.86
C GLU A 257 14.42 36.59 22.31
N ARG A 258 14.66 36.30 21.02
CA ARG A 258 15.90 36.67 20.30
C ARG A 258 15.89 38.09 19.75
N GLY A 259 14.85 38.88 20.04
CA GLY A 259 14.73 40.27 19.60
C GLY A 259 14.19 40.47 18.19
N CYS A 260 13.71 39.43 17.51
CA CYS A 260 13.09 39.59 16.18
C CYS A 260 11.77 40.35 16.29
N THR A 261 11.50 41.24 15.32
CA THR A 261 10.18 41.83 15.12
C THR A 261 9.18 40.79 14.63
N MET A 262 7.88 41.10 14.72
CA MET A 262 6.81 40.22 14.21
C MET A 262 6.96 39.91 12.71
N ARG A 263 7.43 40.88 11.92
CA ARG A 263 7.66 40.70 10.50
C ARG A 263 8.81 39.72 10.25
N GLU A 264 9.94 39.92 10.92
CA GLU A 264 11.10 39.03 10.82
C GLU A 264 10.77 37.61 11.29
N ALA A 265 10.05 37.44 12.39
CA ALA A 265 9.64 36.12 12.87
C ALA A 265 8.75 35.38 11.84
N ILE A 266 7.85 36.10 11.17
CA ILE A 266 7.01 35.55 10.09
C ILE A 266 7.86 35.18 8.86
N ASP A 267 8.80 36.03 8.47
CA ASP A 267 9.66 35.79 7.31
C ASP A 267 10.65 34.63 7.57
N ASN A 268 11.21 34.54 8.78
CA ASN A 268 12.01 33.40 9.24
C ASN A 268 11.20 32.10 9.23
N TYR A 269 9.95 32.13 9.72
CA TYR A 269 9.06 30.97 9.65
C TYR A 269 8.79 30.56 8.19
N ARG A 270 8.53 31.51 7.28
CA ARG A 270 8.34 31.21 5.85
C ARG A 270 9.58 30.60 5.22
N ALA A 271 10.77 31.13 5.52
CA ALA A 271 12.04 30.60 5.07
C ALA A 271 12.26 29.16 5.57
N LEU A 272 11.91 28.87 6.83
CA LEU A 272 11.95 27.51 7.38
C LEU A 272 11.01 26.57 6.62
N GLN A 273 9.77 26.98 6.30
CA GLN A 273 8.87 26.16 5.49
C GLN A 273 9.43 25.89 4.10
N GLN A 274 10.03 26.92 3.47
CA GLN A 274 10.62 26.81 2.13
C GLN A 274 11.83 25.86 2.14
N ARG A 275 12.69 25.94 3.15
CA ARG A 275 13.81 25.01 3.33
C ARG A 275 13.34 23.56 3.45
N VAL A 276 12.30 23.30 4.25
CA VAL A 276 11.69 21.94 4.34
C VAL A 276 11.17 21.51 2.97
N LYS A 277 10.44 22.38 2.28
CA LYS A 277 9.90 22.11 0.95
C LYS A 277 10.98 21.67 -0.03
N ASP A 278 12.09 22.41 -0.09
CA ASP A 278 13.18 22.18 -1.04
C ASP A 278 13.94 20.89 -0.70
N VAL A 279 14.26 20.67 0.58
CA VAL A 279 14.91 19.44 1.06
C VAL A 279 14.10 18.20 0.73
N TYR A 280 12.80 18.20 1.01
CA TYR A 280 11.95 17.03 0.73
C TYR A 280 11.69 16.86 -0.77
N LYS A 281 11.51 17.95 -1.54
CA LYS A 281 11.35 17.85 -3.01
C LYS A 281 12.58 17.25 -3.68
N GLN A 282 13.77 17.71 -3.30
CA GLN A 282 15.02 17.24 -3.88
C GLN A 282 15.37 15.83 -3.37
N GLY A 283 15.32 15.63 -2.06
CA GLY A 283 15.82 14.43 -1.40
C GLY A 283 14.89 13.23 -1.47
N MET A 284 13.56 13.37 -1.57
CA MET A 284 12.67 12.20 -1.50
C MET A 284 12.89 11.18 -2.64
N SER A 285 13.55 11.60 -3.73
CA SER A 285 13.89 10.75 -4.88
C SER A 285 14.95 9.69 -4.57
N ASP A 286 15.85 9.96 -3.62
CA ASP A 286 16.84 9.01 -3.10
C ASP A 286 16.95 9.16 -1.57
N PRO A 287 16.62 8.11 -0.79
CA PRO A 287 16.72 8.14 0.66
C PRO A 287 18.08 8.59 1.20
N LYS A 288 19.20 8.28 0.51
CA LYS A 288 20.54 8.71 0.94
C LYS A 288 20.70 10.22 0.78
N GLN A 289 20.30 10.72 -0.37
CA GLN A 289 20.32 12.15 -0.67
C GLN A 289 19.44 12.94 0.32
N LEU A 290 18.26 12.42 0.67
CA LEU A 290 17.41 13.06 1.67
C LEU A 290 18.11 13.22 3.02
N GLN A 291 18.78 12.16 3.51
CA GLN A 291 19.50 12.21 4.79
C GLN A 291 20.67 13.20 4.75
N GLU A 292 21.41 13.26 3.64
CA GLU A 292 22.47 14.25 3.43
C GLU A 292 21.92 15.68 3.39
N LEU A 293 20.82 15.92 2.68
CA LEU A 293 20.17 17.23 2.58
C LEU A 293 19.56 17.67 3.91
N LEU A 294 18.91 16.77 4.65
CA LEU A 294 18.38 17.05 5.99
C LEU A 294 19.51 17.52 6.91
N LYS A 295 20.62 16.76 6.97
CA LYS A 295 21.79 17.11 7.77
C LYS A 295 22.42 18.45 7.34
N ALA A 296 22.60 18.66 6.04
CA ALA A 296 23.19 19.90 5.50
C ALA A 296 22.32 21.15 5.79
N ASN A 297 21.02 20.98 5.97
CA ASN A 297 20.06 22.05 6.22
C ASN A 297 19.67 22.19 7.71
N GLY A 298 20.38 21.49 8.62
CA GLY A 298 20.12 21.55 10.06
C GLY A 298 18.76 20.98 10.46
N ILE A 299 18.22 20.02 9.70
CA ILE A 299 16.92 19.39 9.95
C ILE A 299 17.14 17.98 10.51
N GLU A 300 16.56 17.70 11.67
CA GLU A 300 16.57 16.38 12.30
C GLU A 300 15.16 15.77 12.25
N GLU A 301 15.05 14.56 11.69
CA GLU A 301 13.82 13.75 11.75
C GLU A 301 13.72 13.02 13.11
N VAL A 302 13.10 13.66 14.10
CA VAL A 302 12.93 13.11 15.45
C VAL A 302 11.99 11.89 15.45
N LYS A 303 10.96 11.89 14.60
CA LYS A 303 9.99 10.80 14.52
C LYS A 303 9.34 10.72 13.15
N VAL A 304 9.35 9.54 12.54
CA VAL A 304 8.61 9.26 11.29
C VAL A 304 7.83 7.95 11.43
N ASN A 305 6.51 8.02 11.29
CA ASN A 305 5.59 6.87 11.24
C ASN A 305 4.38 7.16 10.31
N LYS A 306 3.43 6.23 10.21
CA LYS A 306 2.32 6.27 9.23
C LYS A 306 1.47 7.56 9.25
N LYS A 307 1.48 8.32 10.35
CA LYS A 307 0.68 9.54 10.49
C LYS A 307 1.47 10.75 11.00
N ALA A 308 2.71 10.57 11.44
CA ALA A 308 3.48 11.62 12.08
C ALA A 308 4.86 11.73 11.45
N VAL A 309 5.24 12.97 11.16
CA VAL A 309 6.60 13.41 10.89
C VAL A 309 6.86 14.55 11.85
N ASN A 310 7.86 14.39 12.72
CA ASN A 310 8.30 15.42 13.64
C ASN A 310 9.73 15.83 13.28
N LEU A 311 9.90 17.12 13.03
CA LEU A 311 11.15 17.74 12.62
C LEU A 311 11.64 18.66 13.73
N ARG A 312 12.94 18.59 14.03
CA ARG A 312 13.64 19.59 14.83
C ARG A 312 14.61 20.33 13.93
N PHE A 313 14.80 21.62 14.20
CA PHE A 313 15.78 22.44 13.49
C PHE A 313 16.89 22.85 14.46
N SER A 314 18.13 22.93 13.97
CA SER A 314 19.30 23.30 14.78
C SER A 314 19.14 24.60 15.56
N GLU A 315 18.34 25.52 15.01
CA GLU A 315 18.15 26.87 15.52
C GLU A 315 16.94 27.01 16.46
N THR A 316 16.21 25.95 16.83
CA THR A 316 15.04 26.04 17.71
C THR A 316 14.84 24.78 18.55
N THR A 317 14.25 24.93 19.74
CA THR A 317 13.87 23.76 20.55
C THR A 317 12.51 23.19 20.16
N ALA A 318 11.71 23.96 19.43
CA ALA A 318 10.39 23.55 18.94
C ALA A 318 10.48 22.33 18.00
N ILE A 319 9.54 21.41 18.18
CA ILE A 319 9.44 20.19 17.37
C ILE A 319 8.23 20.32 16.45
N PHE A 320 8.49 20.50 15.16
CA PHE A 320 7.46 20.72 14.15
C PHE A 320 6.88 19.40 13.68
N ASN A 321 5.60 19.17 13.94
CA ASN A 321 4.85 18.12 13.28
C ASN A 321 4.25 18.61 11.93
N ILE A 322 3.59 17.73 11.18
CA ILE A 322 2.99 18.09 9.87
C ILE A 322 2.03 19.29 9.97
N GLU A 323 1.18 19.35 10.99
CA GLU A 323 0.21 20.43 11.18
C GLU A 323 0.83 21.74 11.68
N SER A 324 2.12 21.74 12.02
CA SER A 324 2.87 22.96 12.32
C SER A 324 3.00 23.86 11.09
N PHE A 325 3.02 23.26 9.89
CA PHE A 325 3.21 23.93 8.61
C PHE A 325 1.89 24.48 8.04
N ARG A 326 1.91 25.74 7.57
CA ARG A 326 0.77 26.37 6.87
C ARG A 326 0.76 26.02 5.39
N ASP A 327 1.94 25.88 4.76
CA ASP A 327 2.04 25.50 3.35
C ASP A 327 1.45 24.10 3.15
N LYS A 328 0.43 24.01 2.29
CA LYS A 328 -0.25 22.76 1.95
C LYS A 328 0.69 21.78 1.25
N GLU A 329 1.57 22.28 0.38
CA GLU A 329 2.50 21.44 -0.37
C GLU A 329 3.54 20.81 0.55
N VAL A 330 4.03 21.55 1.55
CA VAL A 330 4.91 20.99 2.60
C VAL A 330 4.19 19.88 3.36
N ARG A 331 2.94 20.10 3.77
CA ARG A 331 2.15 19.07 4.45
C ARG A 331 1.95 17.82 3.60
N ASP A 332 1.61 18.00 2.32
CA ASP A 332 1.42 16.90 1.37
C ASP A 332 2.74 16.12 1.17
N LEU A 333 3.90 16.80 1.10
CA LEU A 333 5.22 16.18 1.01
C LEU A 333 5.57 15.37 2.27
N LEU A 334 5.38 15.93 3.47
CA LEU A 334 5.64 15.23 4.72
C LEU A 334 4.69 14.04 4.92
N HIS A 335 3.42 14.17 4.55
CA HIS A 335 2.49 13.03 4.53
C HIS A 335 2.96 11.93 3.58
N ALA A 336 3.34 12.28 2.34
CA ALA A 336 3.86 11.32 1.37
C ALA A 336 5.14 10.64 1.89
N HIS A 337 6.06 11.39 2.49
CA HIS A 337 7.25 10.85 3.13
C HIS A 337 6.92 9.84 4.23
N SER A 338 5.99 10.20 5.12
CA SER A 338 5.55 9.34 6.23
C SER A 338 4.96 8.01 5.75
N GLU A 339 4.15 8.05 4.68
CA GLU A 339 3.57 6.85 4.07
C GLU A 339 4.62 6.01 3.34
N ARG A 340 5.58 6.66 2.66
CA ARG A 340 6.71 6.00 2.00
C ARG A 340 7.56 5.23 2.97
N VAL A 341 8.03 5.86 4.05
CA VAL A 341 8.90 5.21 5.04
C VAL A 341 8.24 3.95 5.62
N VAL A 342 6.93 4.00 5.89
CA VAL A 342 6.19 2.82 6.37
C VAL A 342 6.04 1.74 5.31
N ASN A 343 5.78 2.12 4.06
CA ASN A 343 5.73 1.16 2.95
C ASN A 343 7.10 0.51 2.74
N ASP A 344 8.18 1.29 2.72
CA ASP A 344 9.53 0.84 2.49
C ASP A 344 10.04 -0.06 3.62
N ARG A 345 9.61 0.16 4.87
CA ARG A 345 9.89 -0.78 5.99
C ARG A 345 9.22 -2.14 5.82
N THR A 346 8.07 -2.20 5.16
CA THR A 346 7.23 -3.41 5.08
C THR A 346 7.26 -4.10 3.72
N SER A 347 7.87 -3.47 2.71
CA SER A 347 7.89 -3.92 1.33
C SER A 347 9.31 -4.27 0.88
N ASN A 348 9.40 -5.32 0.07
CA ASN A 348 10.64 -5.69 -0.61
C ASN A 348 10.99 -4.71 -1.74
N ILE A 349 9.98 -4.09 -2.35
CA ILE A 349 10.15 -3.08 -3.40
C ILE A 349 10.01 -1.71 -2.75
N LYS A 350 11.02 -0.86 -2.92
CA LYS A 350 11.01 0.48 -2.35
C LYS A 350 10.27 1.44 -3.26
N VAL A 351 9.54 2.39 -2.69
CA VAL A 351 8.70 3.32 -3.45
C VAL A 351 9.56 4.19 -4.38
N HIS A 352 10.76 4.60 -3.96
CA HIS A 352 11.67 5.39 -4.80
C HIS A 352 12.19 4.60 -6.02
N GLU A 353 12.49 3.30 -5.86
CA GLU A 353 12.87 2.42 -6.96
C GLU A 353 11.73 2.26 -7.97
N LEU A 354 10.51 2.07 -7.46
CA LEU A 354 9.29 1.99 -8.26
C LEU A 354 9.04 3.31 -9.01
N GLU A 355 9.09 4.44 -8.32
CA GLU A 355 8.87 5.74 -8.92
C GLU A 355 9.89 6.04 -10.01
N LYS A 356 11.16 5.71 -9.81
CA LYS A 356 12.21 5.87 -10.83
C LYS A 356 11.86 5.10 -12.12
N VAL A 357 11.38 3.86 -12.00
CA VAL A 357 10.99 3.05 -13.16
C VAL A 357 9.73 3.60 -13.84
N ILE A 358 8.75 4.09 -13.06
CA ILE A 358 7.53 4.70 -13.60
C ILE A 358 7.88 6.01 -14.34
N GLN A 359 8.65 6.88 -13.70
CA GLN A 359 9.10 8.17 -14.23
C GLN A 359 9.84 7.99 -15.55
N TYR A 360 10.82 7.09 -15.57
CA TYR A 360 11.60 6.79 -16.78
C TYR A 360 10.71 6.37 -17.96
N ASN A 361 9.69 5.54 -17.70
CA ASN A 361 8.75 5.14 -18.73
C ASN A 361 7.79 6.27 -19.15
N TYR A 362 7.42 7.14 -18.23
CA TYR A 362 6.59 8.31 -18.50
C TYR A 362 7.33 9.31 -19.39
N ASP A 363 8.57 9.67 -19.04
CA ASP A 363 9.40 10.62 -19.79
C ASP A 363 9.67 10.14 -21.22
N ALA A 364 9.96 8.84 -21.39
CA ALA A 364 10.18 8.24 -22.70
C ALA A 364 8.95 8.33 -23.62
N VAL A 365 7.74 8.34 -23.05
CA VAL A 365 6.49 8.52 -23.81
C VAL A 365 6.18 9.99 -24.02
N GLN A 366 6.41 10.83 -23.01
CA GLN A 366 6.18 12.28 -23.10
C GLN A 366 7.01 12.93 -24.19
N ALA A 367 8.30 12.62 -24.30
CA ALA A 367 9.15 13.15 -25.36
C ALA A 367 8.57 12.86 -26.76
N LYS A 368 8.05 11.63 -26.97
CA LYS A 368 7.43 11.23 -28.23
C LYS A 368 6.05 11.86 -28.45
N LEU A 369 5.29 12.05 -27.38
CA LEU A 369 3.98 12.69 -27.42
C LEU A 369 4.11 14.15 -27.85
N GLN A 370 4.99 14.93 -27.20
CA GLN A 370 5.15 16.35 -27.49
C GLN A 370 5.56 16.59 -28.95
N LYS A 371 6.55 15.82 -29.46
CA LYS A 371 6.96 15.88 -30.88
C LYS A 371 5.79 15.62 -31.83
N LYS A 372 5.00 14.57 -31.57
CA LYS A 372 3.84 14.24 -32.42
C LYS A 372 2.74 15.29 -32.36
N LEU A 373 2.51 15.92 -31.20
CA LEU A 373 1.50 16.96 -31.06
C LEU A 373 1.89 18.23 -31.82
N SER A 374 3.17 18.62 -31.82
CA SER A 374 3.64 19.77 -32.60
C SER A 374 3.56 19.55 -34.11
N GLU A 375 3.68 18.31 -34.57
CA GLU A 375 3.66 17.94 -35.99
C GLU A 375 2.26 17.62 -36.52
N SER A 376 1.24 17.54 -35.65
CA SER A 376 -0.11 17.08 -36.02
C SER A 376 -1.18 18.16 -35.81
N PRO A 377 -2.24 18.21 -36.66
CA PRO A 377 -3.40 19.05 -36.44
C PRO A 377 -4.11 18.79 -35.10
N ALA A 378 -4.72 19.84 -34.54
CA ALA A 378 -5.37 19.81 -33.23
C ALA A 378 -6.50 18.76 -33.13
N GLU A 379 -7.21 18.48 -34.22
CA GLU A 379 -8.29 17.48 -34.25
C GLU A 379 -7.79 16.06 -33.96
N LEU A 380 -6.50 15.78 -34.21
CA LEU A 380 -5.88 14.47 -33.96
C LEU A 380 -5.28 14.34 -32.55
N HIS A 381 -5.14 15.44 -31.81
CA HIS A 381 -4.42 15.47 -30.53
C HIS A 381 -4.97 14.49 -29.51
N HIS A 382 -6.29 14.41 -29.36
CA HIS A 382 -6.94 13.46 -28.46
C HIS A 382 -6.57 12.00 -28.81
N GLN A 383 -6.60 11.64 -30.10
CA GLN A 383 -6.24 10.29 -30.54
C GLN A 383 -4.76 9.99 -30.31
N ILE A 384 -3.88 10.97 -30.51
CA ILE A 384 -2.44 10.87 -30.28
C ILE A 384 -2.15 10.65 -28.78
N LYS A 385 -2.76 11.45 -27.90
CA LYS A 385 -2.65 11.33 -26.44
C LYS A 385 -3.13 9.96 -25.94
N ARG A 386 -4.27 9.48 -26.43
CA ARG A 386 -4.79 8.13 -26.14
C ARG A 386 -3.81 7.03 -26.57
N LYS A 387 -3.24 7.13 -27.78
CA LYS A 387 -2.20 6.18 -28.24
C LYS A 387 -0.95 6.24 -27.38
N ALA A 388 -0.54 7.43 -26.92
CA ALA A 388 0.58 7.60 -26.01
C ALA A 388 0.31 6.94 -24.64
N PHE A 389 -0.89 7.05 -24.08
CA PHE A 389 -1.23 6.34 -22.84
C PHE A 389 -1.15 4.82 -22.99
N LYS A 390 -1.66 4.26 -24.10
CA LYS A 390 -1.54 2.82 -24.38
C LYS A 390 -0.08 2.38 -24.44
N LEU A 391 0.78 3.17 -25.09
CA LEU A 391 2.22 2.92 -25.14
C LEU A 391 2.84 2.99 -23.73
N TYR A 392 2.44 3.96 -22.91
CA TYR A 392 2.87 4.07 -21.52
C TYR A 392 2.48 2.85 -20.68
N ALA A 393 1.22 2.43 -20.73
CA ALA A 393 0.72 1.23 -20.04
C ALA A 393 1.47 -0.04 -20.47
N LYS A 394 1.72 -0.19 -21.78
CA LYS A 394 2.51 -1.30 -22.34
C LYS A 394 3.94 -1.32 -21.83
N ARG A 395 4.62 -0.17 -21.81
CA ARG A 395 5.98 -0.03 -21.27
C ARG A 395 6.05 -0.35 -19.77
N LEU A 396 5.05 0.09 -19.01
CA LEU A 396 4.90 -0.28 -17.60
C LEU A 396 4.75 -1.80 -17.44
N LYS A 397 3.91 -2.46 -18.24
CA LYS A 397 3.71 -3.92 -18.19
C LYS A 397 5.01 -4.68 -18.47
N LYS A 398 5.78 -4.26 -19.47
CA LYS A 398 7.13 -4.82 -19.75
C LYS A 398 8.14 -4.59 -18.62
N SER A 399 7.89 -3.60 -17.76
CA SER A 399 8.66 -3.29 -16.55
C SER A 399 8.06 -3.90 -15.28
N GLY A 400 7.08 -4.80 -15.40
CA GLY A 400 6.47 -5.52 -14.29
C GLY A 400 5.43 -4.72 -13.50
N ILE A 401 4.86 -3.68 -14.11
CA ILE A 401 3.93 -2.75 -13.47
C ILE A 401 2.62 -2.69 -14.27
N ILE A 402 1.49 -2.84 -13.59
CA ILE A 402 0.16 -2.65 -14.15
C ILE A 402 -0.45 -1.41 -13.50
N ILE A 403 -0.85 -0.42 -14.29
CA ILE A 403 -1.55 0.76 -13.77
C ILE A 403 -3.06 0.49 -13.66
N ASP A 404 -3.64 0.66 -12.49
CA ASP A 404 -5.09 0.64 -12.25
C ASP A 404 -5.58 2.07 -12.07
N LEU A 405 -6.42 2.55 -12.99
CA LEU A 405 -6.91 3.92 -13.05
C LEU A 405 -8.43 3.92 -13.00
N THR A 406 -9.01 4.83 -12.21
CA THR A 406 -10.48 5.02 -12.14
C THR A 406 -10.89 6.31 -12.83
N LYS A 407 -12.15 6.40 -13.23
CA LYS A 407 -12.73 7.63 -13.81
C LYS A 407 -12.67 8.85 -12.89
N GLN A 408 -12.55 8.65 -11.57
CA GLN A 408 -12.39 9.72 -10.59
C GLN A 408 -10.93 10.19 -10.44
N GLY A 409 -9.99 9.63 -11.20
CA GLY A 409 -8.57 9.95 -11.15
C GLY A 409 -7.83 9.35 -9.97
N ALA A 410 -8.40 8.31 -9.33
CA ALA A 410 -7.64 7.48 -8.41
C ALA A 410 -6.79 6.50 -9.23
N ALA A 411 -5.49 6.42 -8.93
CA ALA A 411 -4.60 5.45 -9.59
C ALA A 411 -3.79 4.65 -8.57
N SER A 412 -3.55 3.38 -8.89
CA SER A 412 -2.61 2.50 -8.20
C SER A 412 -1.69 1.81 -9.19
N TYR A 413 -0.42 1.65 -8.81
CA TYR A 413 0.57 0.87 -9.53
C TYR A 413 0.64 -0.52 -8.89
N ILE A 414 0.19 -1.53 -9.62
CA ILE A 414 0.22 -2.93 -9.21
C ILE A 414 1.53 -3.53 -9.70
N VAL A 415 2.42 -3.85 -8.76
CA VAL A 415 3.76 -4.32 -9.05
C VAL A 415 3.82 -5.84 -8.96
N GLN A 416 4.35 -6.46 -10.01
CA GLN A 416 4.60 -7.90 -10.11
C GLN A 416 5.91 -8.26 -9.41
N GLY A 417 5.90 -9.40 -8.71
CA GLY A 417 7.08 -10.00 -8.11
C GLY A 417 6.96 -11.52 -8.05
N ILE A 418 8.09 -12.22 -8.00
CA ILE A 418 8.10 -13.69 -7.90
C ILE A 418 7.47 -14.12 -6.57
N ASN A 419 6.52 -15.04 -6.64
CA ASN A 419 5.96 -15.68 -5.46
C ASN A 419 6.84 -16.85 -5.02
N SER A 420 7.44 -16.74 -3.84
CA SER A 420 8.28 -17.79 -3.24
C SER A 420 7.51 -18.70 -2.28
N PHE A 421 6.19 -18.52 -2.11
CA PHE A 421 5.37 -19.38 -1.25
C PHE A 421 4.96 -20.66 -1.99
N LYS A 422 4.79 -21.77 -1.25
CA LYS A 422 4.28 -23.05 -1.77
C LYS A 422 2.80 -22.93 -2.18
N SER A 423 2.54 -22.27 -3.31
CA SER A 423 1.24 -22.22 -3.98
C SER A 423 1.39 -22.47 -5.47
N ASP A 424 0.30 -22.89 -6.09
CA ASP A 424 0.09 -22.94 -7.54
C ASP A 424 0.42 -21.62 -8.27
N LYS A 425 0.21 -20.48 -7.61
CA LYS A 425 0.44 -19.12 -8.13
C LYS A 425 1.93 -18.77 -8.20
N ASN A 426 2.44 -18.32 -9.36
CA ASN A 426 3.84 -17.85 -9.54
C ASN A 426 4.06 -16.37 -9.22
N VAL A 427 3.01 -15.54 -9.24
CA VAL A 427 3.18 -14.08 -9.12
C VAL A 427 2.55 -13.57 -7.84
N SER A 428 3.28 -12.71 -7.15
CA SER A 428 2.74 -11.84 -6.11
C SER A 428 2.55 -10.44 -6.69
N LEU A 429 1.37 -9.87 -6.43
CA LEU A 429 0.97 -8.55 -6.88
C LEU A 429 0.85 -7.64 -5.68
N THR A 430 1.53 -6.49 -5.69
CA THR A 430 1.50 -5.51 -4.61
C THR A 430 1.01 -4.17 -5.13
N SER A 431 -0.04 -3.61 -4.52
CA SER A 431 -0.63 -2.34 -4.94
C SER A 431 0.00 -1.16 -4.20
N PHE A 432 0.48 -0.19 -4.95
CA PHE A 432 1.00 1.09 -4.47
C PHE A 432 0.12 2.21 -4.96
N LYS A 433 -0.44 3.01 -4.05
CA LYS A 433 -1.23 4.18 -4.44
C LYS A 433 -0.35 5.19 -5.14
N SER A 434 -0.84 5.79 -6.22
CA SER A 434 -0.11 6.87 -6.92
C SER A 434 0.11 8.12 -6.05
N SER A 435 -0.69 8.31 -4.98
CA SER A 435 -0.45 9.37 -3.98
C SER A 435 0.88 9.23 -3.25
N LEU A 436 1.49 8.04 -3.29
CA LEU A 436 2.83 7.84 -2.76
C LEU A 436 3.90 8.52 -3.62
N MET A 437 3.65 8.83 -4.90
CA MET A 437 4.65 9.43 -5.81
C MET A 437 4.91 10.90 -5.47
N ILE A 438 6.19 11.32 -5.47
CA ILE A 438 6.62 12.71 -5.32
C ILE A 438 6.16 13.45 -6.55
N ASN A 439 6.47 12.93 -7.74
CA ASN A 439 6.14 13.62 -8.97
C ASN A 439 4.61 13.62 -9.12
N PRO A 440 3.96 14.80 -9.06
CA PRO A 440 2.51 14.89 -9.20
C PRO A 440 2.01 14.43 -10.58
N GLN A 441 2.85 14.49 -11.63
CA GLN A 441 2.50 14.04 -12.98
C GLN A 441 2.20 12.53 -13.03
N LEU A 442 2.80 11.75 -12.12
CA LEU A 442 2.59 10.31 -12.01
C LEU A 442 1.32 9.95 -11.23
N ARG A 443 0.52 10.94 -10.80
CA ARG A 443 -0.73 10.73 -10.04
C ARG A 443 -1.92 10.59 -10.98
N GLY A 444 -2.91 9.79 -10.57
CA GLY A 444 -4.03 9.42 -11.44
C GLY A 444 -4.79 10.58 -12.08
N LYS A 445 -5.04 11.67 -11.33
CA LYS A 445 -5.71 12.87 -11.88
C LYS A 445 -4.88 13.56 -12.96
N SER A 446 -3.57 13.66 -12.75
CA SER A 446 -2.67 14.26 -13.73
C SER A 446 -2.56 13.38 -14.97
N LEU A 447 -2.47 12.06 -14.80
CA LEU A 447 -2.47 11.12 -15.94
C LEU A 447 -3.76 11.20 -16.77
N LEU A 448 -4.93 11.28 -16.13
CA LEU A 448 -6.21 11.46 -16.85
C LEU A 448 -6.22 12.75 -17.67
N SER A 449 -5.78 13.85 -17.06
CA SER A 449 -5.77 15.16 -17.71
C SER A 449 -4.76 15.23 -18.84
N GLU A 450 -3.55 14.73 -18.61
CA GLU A 450 -2.43 14.78 -19.54
C GLU A 450 -2.72 13.98 -20.82
N PHE A 451 -3.30 12.79 -20.66
CA PHE A 451 -3.61 11.90 -21.77
C PHE A 451 -5.05 12.01 -22.28
N GLU A 452 -5.84 12.94 -21.72
CA GLU A 452 -7.27 13.17 -22.07
C GLU A 452 -8.11 11.88 -22.09
N LEU A 453 -7.95 11.03 -21.07
CA LEU A 453 -8.57 9.70 -21.08
C LEU A 453 -10.07 9.77 -20.78
N THR A 454 -10.87 9.21 -21.68
CA THR A 454 -12.33 9.07 -21.49
C THR A 454 -12.67 7.88 -20.58
N GLN A 455 -13.94 7.79 -20.16
CA GLN A 455 -14.42 6.63 -19.40
C GLN A 455 -14.25 5.32 -20.19
N ASP A 456 -14.45 5.36 -21.51
CA ASP A 456 -14.31 4.19 -22.38
C ASP A 456 -12.85 3.78 -22.54
N ASP A 457 -11.92 4.74 -22.56
CA ASP A 457 -10.49 4.44 -22.57
C ASP A 457 -10.05 3.70 -21.30
N ILE A 458 -10.54 4.15 -20.14
CA ILE A 458 -10.26 3.51 -18.85
C ILE A 458 -10.87 2.10 -18.80
N PHE A 459 -12.09 1.94 -19.32
CA PHE A 459 -12.75 0.64 -19.37
C PHE A 459 -11.97 -0.34 -20.27
N ASN A 460 -11.59 0.10 -21.47
CA ASN A 460 -10.81 -0.71 -22.42
C ASN A 460 -9.43 -1.07 -21.86
N HIS A 461 -8.74 -0.12 -21.22
CA HIS A 461 -7.49 -0.40 -20.49
C HIS A 461 -7.68 -1.46 -19.40
N GLY A 462 -8.80 -1.37 -18.67
CA GLY A 462 -9.18 -2.37 -17.68
C GLY A 462 -9.36 -3.76 -18.27
N ILE A 463 -9.99 -3.89 -19.44
CA ILE A 463 -10.12 -5.17 -20.15
C ILE A 463 -8.75 -5.72 -20.54
N GLU A 464 -7.88 -4.87 -21.11
CA GLU A 464 -6.59 -5.30 -21.70
C GLU A 464 -5.53 -5.67 -20.63
N TYR A 465 -5.46 -4.93 -19.52
CA TYR A 465 -4.36 -5.03 -18.56
C TYR A 465 -4.73 -5.63 -17.20
N MET A 466 -6.02 -5.72 -16.86
CA MET A 466 -6.45 -6.30 -15.56
C MET A 466 -6.83 -7.77 -15.65
N ASP A 467 -6.71 -8.40 -16.82
CA ASP A 467 -6.92 -9.83 -16.94
C ASP A 467 -5.90 -10.60 -16.06
N GLY A 468 -6.39 -11.58 -15.31
CA GLY A 468 -5.62 -12.31 -14.31
C GLY A 468 -5.29 -11.54 -13.01
N VAL A 469 -5.63 -10.24 -12.89
CA VAL A 469 -5.43 -9.46 -11.65
C VAL A 469 -6.59 -9.70 -10.66
N PRO A 470 -6.33 -10.23 -9.45
CA PRO A 470 -7.40 -10.55 -8.51
C PRO A 470 -8.18 -9.30 -8.06
N LYS A 471 -9.52 -9.33 -8.17
CA LYS A 471 -10.43 -8.26 -7.72
C LYS A 471 -10.11 -7.74 -6.31
N SER A 472 -9.70 -8.62 -5.40
CA SER A 472 -9.33 -8.22 -4.02
C SER A 472 -8.25 -7.12 -3.95
N ILE A 473 -7.29 -7.08 -4.87
CA ILE A 473 -6.25 -6.05 -4.89
C ILE A 473 -6.82 -4.70 -5.34
N ARG A 474 -7.76 -4.73 -6.29
CA ARG A 474 -8.49 -3.56 -6.81
C ARG A 474 -9.43 -2.96 -5.76
N TYR A 475 -10.01 -3.80 -4.89
CA TYR A 475 -10.86 -3.38 -3.77
C TYR A 475 -10.10 -3.12 -2.46
N GLY A 476 -8.78 -2.89 -2.52
CA GLY A 476 -8.02 -2.32 -1.41
C GLY A 476 -7.12 -3.29 -0.64
N LYS A 477 -7.02 -4.56 -1.03
CA LYS A 477 -5.99 -5.46 -0.47
C LYS A 477 -4.61 -5.02 -0.96
N LYS A 478 -3.65 -4.82 -0.05
CA LYS A 478 -2.27 -4.39 -0.42
C LYS A 478 -1.53 -5.43 -1.27
N ARG A 479 -1.76 -6.73 -1.03
CA ARG A 479 -1.07 -7.83 -1.73
C ARG A 479 -2.02 -8.96 -2.12
N ALA A 480 -1.86 -9.47 -3.32
CA ALA A 480 -2.56 -10.65 -3.84
C ALA A 480 -1.59 -11.61 -4.53
N TYR A 481 -2.06 -12.81 -4.86
CA TYR A 481 -1.29 -13.82 -5.56
C TYR A 481 -2.09 -14.29 -6.77
N ALA A 482 -1.42 -14.47 -7.90
CA ALA A 482 -2.00 -14.83 -9.19
C ALA A 482 -1.07 -15.74 -10.00
N THR A 483 -1.61 -16.37 -11.03
CA THR A 483 -0.84 -17.06 -12.06
C THR A 483 -0.75 -16.15 -13.28
N MET A 484 0.46 -15.74 -13.66
CA MET A 484 0.68 -14.86 -14.82
C MET A 484 1.94 -15.28 -15.57
N ASN A 485 2.02 -14.98 -16.88
CA ASN A 485 3.25 -15.15 -17.63
C ASN A 485 4.24 -14.01 -17.29
N LEU A 486 5.46 -14.35 -16.85
CA LEU A 486 6.54 -13.41 -16.55
C LEU A 486 7.63 -13.37 -17.63
N GLU A 487 7.51 -14.13 -18.71
CA GLU A 487 8.54 -14.24 -19.74
C GLU A 487 8.73 -12.97 -20.55
N GLU A 488 7.69 -12.13 -20.63
CA GLU A 488 7.68 -10.87 -21.40
C GLU A 488 7.91 -9.63 -20.53
N SER A 489 8.09 -9.79 -19.21
CA SER A 489 8.16 -8.67 -18.26
C SER A 489 9.36 -8.79 -17.34
N ASN A 490 10.16 -7.73 -17.27
CA ASN A 490 11.15 -7.58 -16.21
C ASN A 490 10.46 -7.21 -14.88
N LEU A 491 11.13 -7.45 -13.76
CA LEU A 491 10.67 -6.99 -12.44
C LEU A 491 11.18 -5.58 -12.16
N VAL A 492 10.46 -4.82 -11.34
CA VAL A 492 10.83 -3.44 -10.95
C VAL A 492 12.23 -3.35 -10.35
N SER A 493 12.63 -4.32 -9.53
CA SER A 493 13.98 -4.34 -8.94
C SER A 493 15.08 -4.49 -10.01
N PHE A 494 14.84 -5.32 -11.04
CA PHE A 494 15.76 -5.47 -12.16
C PHE A 494 15.82 -4.20 -13.00
N GLU A 495 14.67 -3.60 -13.32
CA GLU A 495 14.61 -2.36 -14.09
C GLU A 495 15.29 -1.20 -13.36
N SER A 496 15.03 -1.04 -12.06
CA SER A 496 15.67 -0.01 -11.25
C SER A 496 17.19 -0.19 -11.20
N TYR A 497 17.65 -1.44 -11.01
CA TYR A 497 19.08 -1.78 -11.06
C TYR A 497 19.68 -1.46 -12.44
N ARG A 498 19.02 -1.85 -13.54
CA ARG A 498 19.47 -1.60 -14.90
C ARG A 498 19.62 -0.11 -15.19
N LEU A 499 18.63 0.70 -14.81
CA LEU A 499 18.68 2.16 -14.97
C LEU A 499 19.88 2.76 -14.22
N LYS A 500 20.06 2.37 -12.95
CA LYS A 500 21.20 2.83 -12.13
C LYS A 500 22.54 2.36 -12.68
N PHE A 501 22.62 1.12 -13.16
CA PHE A 501 23.82 0.56 -13.76
C PHE A 501 24.21 1.35 -15.02
N ASN A 502 23.24 1.69 -15.87
CA ASN A 502 23.46 2.46 -17.08
C ASN A 502 23.92 3.89 -16.81
N GLU A 503 23.28 4.58 -15.86
CA GLU A 503 23.73 5.91 -15.40
C GLU A 503 25.17 5.87 -14.89
N ASN A 504 25.49 4.93 -13.99
CA ASN A 504 26.83 4.76 -13.45
C ASN A 504 27.86 4.41 -14.53
N TYR A 505 27.45 3.61 -15.54
CA TYR A 505 28.31 3.23 -16.64
C TYR A 505 28.69 4.43 -17.50
N LEU A 506 27.72 5.28 -17.85
CA LEU A 506 27.96 6.52 -18.58
C LEU A 506 28.87 7.48 -17.79
N LEU A 507 28.62 7.64 -16.48
CA LEU A 507 29.46 8.43 -15.58
C LEU A 507 30.89 7.91 -15.53
N LYS A 508 31.08 6.59 -15.34
CA LYS A 508 32.41 5.96 -15.29
C LYS A 508 33.17 6.11 -16.62
N LEU A 509 32.46 6.08 -17.74
CA LEU A 509 33.06 6.31 -19.05
C LEU A 509 33.47 7.77 -19.28
N GLY A 510 32.99 8.71 -18.46
CA GLY A 510 33.07 10.14 -18.75
C GLY A 510 32.36 10.48 -20.06
N ALA A 511 31.23 9.80 -20.32
CA ALA A 511 30.51 9.94 -21.57
C ALA A 511 29.46 11.06 -21.50
N GLU A 512 29.48 11.97 -22.47
CA GLU A 512 28.54 13.09 -22.58
C GLU A 512 27.55 12.86 -23.72
N LYS A 513 26.26 13.15 -23.49
CA LYS A 513 25.19 12.99 -24.47
C LYS A 513 24.81 14.34 -25.07
N PHE A 514 24.80 14.42 -26.40
CA PHE A 514 24.30 15.55 -27.17
C PHE A 514 23.10 15.11 -27.99
N GLU A 515 21.96 15.76 -27.81
CA GLU A 515 20.75 15.47 -28.60
C GLU A 515 20.88 16.05 -30.02
N LEU A 516 20.37 15.31 -30.99
CA LEU A 516 20.19 15.73 -32.39
C LEU A 516 18.69 15.81 -32.68
N GLU A 517 18.30 16.50 -33.75
CA GLU A 517 16.89 16.59 -34.18
C GLU A 517 16.21 15.22 -34.30
N ASN A 518 16.93 14.24 -34.84
CA ASN A 518 16.45 12.88 -35.06
C ASN A 518 17.30 11.82 -34.34
N GLY A 519 17.91 12.13 -33.20
CA GLY A 519 18.70 11.15 -32.48
C GLY A 519 19.64 11.75 -31.43
N PHE A 520 20.82 11.15 -31.25
CA PHE A 520 21.81 11.68 -30.30
C PHE A 520 23.22 11.17 -30.60
N VAL A 521 24.23 11.84 -30.03
CA VAL A 521 25.63 11.41 -30.03
C VAL A 521 26.14 11.32 -28.60
N LEU A 522 26.86 10.25 -28.30
CA LEU A 522 27.63 10.08 -27.07
C LEU A 522 29.12 10.30 -27.38
N PHE A 523 29.76 11.20 -26.64
CA PHE A 523 31.20 11.46 -26.72
C PHE A 523 31.91 10.94 -25.48
N LYS A 524 33.17 10.52 -25.63
CA LYS A 524 34.13 10.35 -24.53
C LYS A 524 35.38 11.11 -24.90
N GLN A 525 35.78 12.09 -24.06
CA GLN A 525 36.97 12.92 -24.32
C GLN A 525 36.95 13.52 -25.74
N ASN A 526 35.82 14.13 -26.15
CA ASN A 526 35.59 14.70 -27.49
C ASN A 526 35.67 13.72 -28.67
N LYS A 527 35.67 12.40 -28.44
CA LYS A 527 35.58 11.37 -29.49
C LYS A 527 34.21 10.70 -29.49
N PRO A 528 33.53 10.56 -30.65
CA PRO A 528 32.22 9.92 -30.71
C PRO A 528 32.34 8.42 -30.39
N LEU A 529 31.52 7.94 -29.46
CA LEU A 529 31.39 6.53 -29.06
C LEU A 529 30.21 5.85 -29.74
N LEU A 530 29.07 6.53 -29.79
CA LEU A 530 27.83 6.07 -30.40
C LEU A 530 27.05 7.29 -30.90
N LYS A 531 26.68 7.28 -32.18
CA LYS A 531 25.72 8.18 -32.79
C LYS A 531 24.51 7.37 -33.22
N VAL A 532 23.33 7.83 -32.88
CA VAL A 532 22.05 7.24 -33.28
C VAL A 532 21.33 8.27 -34.15
N GLU A 533 20.94 7.86 -35.34
CA GLU A 533 20.15 8.64 -36.29
C GLU A 533 18.88 7.86 -36.61
N ARG A 534 17.71 8.44 -36.36
CA ARG A 534 16.40 7.82 -36.54
C ARG A 534 15.72 8.40 -37.77
N TYR A 535 15.00 7.56 -38.48
CA TYR A 535 14.26 7.94 -39.68
C TYR A 535 12.76 7.72 -39.48
N ASP A 536 11.94 8.45 -40.23
CA ASP A 536 10.48 8.44 -40.09
C ASP A 536 9.84 7.09 -40.42
N ASN A 537 10.51 6.29 -41.25
CA ASN A 537 10.11 4.91 -41.56
C ASN A 537 10.33 3.93 -40.39
N GLY A 538 10.81 4.40 -39.23
CA GLY A 538 11.08 3.59 -38.05
C GLY A 538 12.43 2.89 -38.05
N SER A 539 13.25 3.07 -39.08
CA SER A 539 14.65 2.61 -39.11
C SER A 539 15.56 3.56 -38.34
N ALA A 540 16.75 3.07 -37.96
CA ALA A 540 17.78 3.89 -37.36
C ALA A 540 19.16 3.42 -37.82
N ILE A 541 20.07 4.37 -38.04
CA ILE A 541 21.49 4.10 -38.26
C ILE A 541 22.23 4.35 -36.93
N LEU A 542 22.99 3.34 -36.49
CA LEU A 542 23.83 3.41 -35.31
C LEU A 542 25.29 3.42 -35.74
N THR A 543 25.94 4.57 -35.65
CA THR A 543 27.37 4.71 -35.91
C THR A 543 28.13 4.57 -34.60
N THR A 544 29.04 3.62 -34.52
CA THR A 544 29.83 3.36 -33.29
C THR A 544 31.33 3.60 -33.50
N SER A 545 32.10 3.63 -32.41
CA SER A 545 33.57 3.68 -32.48
C SER A 545 34.18 2.30 -32.71
N ASN A 546 35.15 2.20 -33.63
CA ASN A 546 35.95 0.98 -33.84
C ASN A 546 37.02 0.77 -32.77
N VAL A 547 37.37 1.83 -32.03
CA VAL A 547 38.43 1.79 -31.02
C VAL A 547 37.94 1.08 -29.74
N HIS A 548 36.63 1.11 -29.48
CA HIS A 548 36.01 0.61 -28.25
C HIS A 548 34.78 -0.27 -28.54
N PRO A 549 34.94 -1.41 -29.24
CA PRO A 549 33.82 -2.21 -29.73
C PRO A 549 32.96 -2.81 -28.61
N ARG A 550 33.55 -3.15 -27.47
CA ARG A 550 32.81 -3.67 -26.30
C ARG A 550 31.97 -2.60 -25.62
N GLU A 551 32.53 -1.42 -25.44
CA GLU A 551 31.84 -0.28 -24.85
C GLU A 551 30.69 0.17 -25.75
N ALA A 552 30.95 0.23 -27.05
CA ALA A 552 29.94 0.50 -28.07
C ALA A 552 28.80 -0.53 -28.03
N ALA A 553 29.10 -1.83 -27.98
CA ALA A 553 28.08 -2.88 -27.91
C ALA A 553 27.20 -2.77 -26.65
N ASN A 554 27.78 -2.42 -25.49
CA ASN A 554 27.00 -2.16 -24.26
C ASN A 554 26.04 -0.98 -24.43
N LEU A 555 26.50 0.12 -25.05
CA LEU A 555 25.67 1.30 -25.30
C LEU A 555 24.56 0.99 -26.33
N MET A 556 24.89 0.27 -27.39
CA MET A 556 23.91 -0.21 -28.39
C MET A 556 22.84 -1.08 -27.74
N LEU A 557 23.23 -2.06 -26.91
CA LEU A 557 22.28 -2.92 -26.19
C LEU A 557 21.26 -2.09 -25.40
N ASN A 558 21.72 -1.07 -24.68
CA ASN A 558 20.84 -0.20 -23.90
C ASN A 558 19.83 0.55 -24.77
N VAL A 559 20.27 1.13 -25.89
CA VAL A 559 19.38 1.81 -26.84
C VAL A 559 18.36 0.84 -27.43
N LEU A 560 18.82 -0.34 -27.86
CA LEU A 560 17.97 -1.32 -28.52
C LEU A 560 16.96 -1.95 -27.55
N ILE A 561 17.31 -2.18 -26.28
CA ILE A 561 16.36 -2.63 -25.25
C ILE A 561 15.25 -1.59 -25.06
N GLU A 562 15.57 -0.30 -25.06
CA GLU A 562 14.57 0.76 -24.92
C GLU A 562 13.61 0.84 -26.11
N ASP A 563 14.11 0.58 -27.31
CA ASP A 563 13.30 0.47 -28.50
C ASP A 563 12.46 -0.81 -28.51
N ALA A 564 13.03 -1.93 -28.03
CA ALA A 564 12.33 -3.21 -27.90
C ALA A 564 11.12 -3.14 -26.96
N LYS A 565 11.13 -2.25 -25.97
CA LYS A 565 9.97 -1.98 -25.10
C LYS A 565 8.78 -1.40 -25.86
N ASN A 566 9.00 -0.70 -26.96
CA ASN A 566 7.93 -0.10 -27.76
C ASN A 566 7.25 -1.10 -28.71
N LEU A 567 7.92 -2.22 -29.04
CA LEU A 567 7.45 -3.22 -29.99
C LEU A 567 6.17 -3.93 -29.55
N ASP A 568 5.26 -4.17 -30.48
CA ASP A 568 4.09 -5.05 -30.29
C ASP A 568 4.52 -6.50 -30.08
N LYS A 569 3.56 -7.34 -29.68
CA LYS A 569 3.79 -8.78 -29.58
C LYS A 569 4.28 -9.30 -30.94
N ASP A 570 5.24 -10.23 -30.90
CA ASP A 570 5.81 -10.91 -32.07
C ASP A 570 6.64 -10.05 -33.03
N LYS A 571 6.85 -8.76 -32.73
CA LYS A 571 7.77 -7.89 -33.49
C LYS A 571 9.18 -7.91 -32.88
N TYR A 572 10.18 -7.81 -33.75
CA TYR A 572 11.60 -7.75 -33.37
C TYR A 572 12.33 -6.59 -34.09
N ILE A 573 13.43 -6.14 -33.51
CA ILE A 573 14.40 -5.24 -34.14
C ILE A 573 15.45 -6.10 -34.83
N ARG A 574 15.65 -5.91 -36.13
CA ARG A 574 16.77 -6.50 -36.87
C ARG A 574 17.89 -5.47 -36.96
N VAL A 575 19.11 -5.87 -36.61
CA VAL A 575 20.32 -5.05 -36.68
C VAL A 575 21.23 -5.67 -37.72
N THR A 576 21.46 -4.93 -38.81
CA THR A 576 22.28 -5.34 -39.95
C THR A 576 23.35 -4.28 -40.24
N PRO A 577 24.47 -4.65 -40.89
CA PRO A 577 25.41 -3.67 -41.42
C PRO A 577 24.73 -2.81 -42.50
N VAL A 578 25.18 -1.55 -42.64
CA VAL A 578 24.64 -0.59 -43.64
C VAL A 578 25.20 -0.86 -45.04
N ASP A 579 26.44 -1.34 -45.13
CA ASP A 579 27.16 -1.67 -46.39
C ASP A 579 27.74 -3.10 -46.34
N ASP A 580 28.43 -3.54 -47.40
CA ASP A 580 29.30 -4.74 -47.45
C ASP A 580 30.54 -4.65 -46.53
N SER A 581 30.45 -3.87 -45.45
CA SER A 581 31.49 -3.71 -44.45
C SER A 581 31.90 -5.08 -43.89
N LYS A 582 33.14 -5.48 -44.19
CA LYS A 582 33.76 -6.71 -43.67
C LYS A 582 34.04 -6.63 -42.16
N ASP A 583 34.03 -5.44 -41.55
CA ASP A 583 34.23 -5.27 -40.12
C ASP A 583 32.91 -5.42 -39.35
N VAL A 584 32.64 -6.64 -38.92
CA VAL A 584 31.46 -7.04 -38.14
C VAL A 584 31.75 -7.21 -36.64
N GLN A 585 32.93 -6.80 -36.14
CA GLN A 585 33.35 -7.07 -34.75
C GLN A 585 32.35 -6.54 -33.71
N ARG A 586 31.75 -5.36 -33.96
CA ARG A 586 30.77 -4.75 -33.06
C ARG A 586 29.44 -5.52 -33.05
N LEU A 587 29.06 -6.09 -34.20
CA LEU A 587 27.89 -6.96 -34.32
C LEU A 587 28.13 -8.30 -33.62
N ARG A 588 29.34 -8.87 -33.68
CA ARG A 588 29.74 -10.04 -32.86
C ARG A 588 29.58 -9.77 -31.36
N GLU A 589 30.14 -8.65 -30.88
CA GLU A 589 30.03 -8.24 -29.47
C GLU A 589 28.57 -7.98 -29.05
N LEU A 590 27.77 -7.34 -29.90
CA LEU A 590 26.35 -7.12 -29.64
C LEU A 590 25.57 -8.45 -29.61
N HIS A 591 25.83 -9.36 -30.54
CA HIS A 591 25.21 -10.69 -30.56
C HIS A 591 25.51 -11.45 -29.27
N LEU A 592 26.78 -11.47 -28.85
CA LEU A 592 27.22 -12.07 -27.59
C LEU A 592 26.47 -11.45 -26.40
N LYS A 593 26.36 -10.12 -26.34
CA LYS A 593 25.65 -9.42 -25.27
C LYS A 593 24.16 -9.78 -25.23
N LEU A 594 23.50 -9.88 -26.38
CA LEU A 594 22.09 -10.28 -26.47
C LEU A 594 21.87 -11.73 -26.05
N MET A 595 22.77 -12.62 -26.46
CA MET A 595 22.73 -14.05 -26.16
C MET A 595 22.88 -14.34 -24.66
N PHE A 596 23.69 -13.56 -23.94
CA PHE A 596 23.91 -13.72 -22.50
C PHE A 596 23.14 -12.70 -21.63
N SER A 597 22.18 -11.98 -22.20
CA SER A 597 21.39 -10.98 -21.46
C SER A 597 20.28 -11.63 -20.63
N ASN A 598 20.11 -11.16 -19.39
CA ASN A 598 18.97 -11.50 -18.54
C ASN A 598 17.74 -10.60 -18.79
N ASP A 599 17.86 -9.57 -19.62
CA ASP A 599 16.74 -8.69 -19.96
C ASP A 599 15.79 -9.40 -20.91
N LYS A 600 14.51 -9.53 -20.52
CA LYS A 600 13.51 -10.21 -21.34
C LYS A 600 13.28 -9.54 -22.71
N ASN A 601 13.52 -8.23 -22.82
CA ASN A 601 13.38 -7.49 -24.07
C ASN A 601 14.52 -7.77 -25.07
N ALA A 602 15.66 -8.31 -24.62
CA ALA A 602 16.78 -8.65 -25.49
C ALA A 602 16.43 -9.77 -26.50
N ARG A 603 15.39 -10.57 -26.20
CA ARG A 603 14.86 -11.60 -27.10
C ARG A 603 14.27 -11.02 -28.38
N ASN A 604 13.80 -9.78 -28.33
CA ASN A 604 13.16 -9.09 -29.46
C ASN A 604 14.18 -8.32 -30.32
N ILE A 605 15.48 -8.62 -30.19
CA ILE A 605 16.55 -7.97 -30.96
C ILE A 605 17.35 -9.07 -31.65
N VAL A 606 17.48 -9.00 -32.97
CA VAL A 606 18.20 -9.98 -33.80
C VAL A 606 19.35 -9.26 -34.49
N VAL A 607 20.54 -9.83 -34.40
CA VAL A 607 21.73 -9.38 -35.13
C VAL A 607 21.89 -10.31 -36.33
N ASP A 608 22.18 -9.74 -37.49
CA ASP A 608 22.31 -10.47 -38.73
C ASP A 608 23.34 -9.80 -39.65
N TYR A 609 24.25 -10.57 -40.21
CA TYR A 609 25.28 -10.11 -41.16
C TYR A 609 25.75 -11.29 -42.04
N PRO A 610 26.34 -11.00 -43.22
CA PRO A 610 26.77 -12.04 -44.16
C PRO A 610 27.71 -13.07 -43.51
N ASP A 611 27.46 -14.36 -43.80
CA ASP A 611 28.24 -15.51 -43.31
C ASP A 611 28.34 -15.67 -41.78
N MET A 612 27.44 -15.05 -41.02
CA MET A 612 27.41 -15.14 -39.56
C MET A 612 27.34 -16.58 -39.02
N ALA A 613 26.67 -17.49 -39.73
CA ALA A 613 26.52 -18.90 -39.33
C ALA A 613 27.85 -19.68 -39.35
N ASN A 614 28.83 -19.25 -40.15
CA ASN A 614 30.14 -19.90 -40.26
C ASN A 614 31.26 -19.03 -39.64
N ASP A 615 30.92 -17.99 -38.87
CA ASP A 615 31.88 -17.09 -38.27
C ASP A 615 32.61 -17.75 -37.08
N LEU A 616 33.77 -18.35 -37.37
CA LEU A 616 34.61 -19.04 -36.38
C LEU A 616 34.98 -18.13 -35.19
N LYS A 617 35.18 -16.83 -35.43
CA LYS A 617 35.54 -15.88 -34.37
C LYS A 617 34.36 -15.60 -33.45
N LEU A 618 33.14 -15.51 -33.99
CA LEU A 618 31.94 -15.41 -33.17
C LEU A 618 31.78 -16.67 -32.31
N GLU A 619 31.97 -17.85 -32.89
CA GLU A 619 31.87 -19.13 -32.17
C GLU A 619 32.88 -19.22 -31.02
N GLU A 620 34.14 -18.87 -31.26
CA GLU A 620 35.16 -18.77 -30.21
C GLU A 620 34.77 -17.80 -29.09
N MET A 621 34.19 -16.64 -29.45
CA MET A 621 33.70 -15.66 -28.47
C MET A 621 32.54 -16.19 -27.63
N ILE A 622 31.60 -16.91 -28.25
CA ILE A 622 30.47 -17.56 -27.58
C ILE A 622 30.99 -18.60 -26.60
N GLN A 623 31.89 -19.48 -27.04
CA GLN A 623 32.47 -20.54 -26.22
C GLN A 623 33.20 -19.98 -24.99
N LYS A 624 34.06 -18.97 -25.20
CA LYS A 624 34.78 -18.31 -24.11
C LYS A 624 33.85 -17.65 -23.09
N GLN A 625 32.77 -17.04 -23.56
CA GLN A 625 31.78 -16.42 -22.69
C GLN A 625 30.95 -17.48 -21.93
N LEU A 626 30.65 -18.60 -22.56
CA LEU A 626 29.96 -19.74 -21.95
C LEU A 626 30.80 -20.36 -20.82
N GLU A 627 32.09 -20.58 -21.06
CA GLU A 627 33.05 -21.06 -20.05
C GLU A 627 33.14 -20.10 -18.86
N TYR A 628 33.17 -18.79 -19.13
CA TYR A 628 33.11 -17.79 -18.08
C TYR A 628 31.82 -17.92 -17.25
N GLN A 629 30.65 -18.06 -17.89
CA GLN A 629 29.38 -18.27 -17.18
C GLN A 629 29.38 -19.55 -16.35
N PHE A 630 29.88 -20.66 -16.90
CA PHE A 630 30.00 -21.93 -16.18
C PHE A 630 30.91 -21.81 -14.96
N THR A 631 32.02 -21.08 -15.07
CA THR A 631 32.88 -20.77 -13.92
C THR A 631 32.13 -19.98 -12.84
N GLN A 632 31.30 -19.01 -13.22
CA GLN A 632 30.47 -18.27 -12.27
C GLN A 632 29.39 -19.15 -11.65
N TYR A 633 28.82 -20.08 -12.42
CA TYR A 633 27.83 -21.04 -11.92
C TYR A 633 28.45 -21.99 -10.92
N ASP A 634 29.66 -22.49 -11.15
CA ASP A 634 30.36 -23.34 -10.20
C ASP A 634 30.66 -22.61 -8.89
N LYS A 635 31.13 -21.36 -8.96
CA LYS A 635 31.32 -20.51 -7.77
C LYS A 635 30.01 -20.30 -7.01
N SER A 636 28.92 -20.00 -7.73
CA SER A 636 27.60 -19.79 -7.14
C SER A 636 26.99 -21.07 -6.57
N PHE A 637 27.25 -22.20 -7.21
CA PHE A 637 26.84 -23.53 -6.79
C PHE A 637 27.60 -23.93 -5.52
N ALA A 638 28.93 -23.87 -5.52
CA ALA A 638 29.79 -24.18 -4.38
C ALA A 638 29.42 -23.36 -3.12
N SER A 639 29.22 -22.05 -3.26
CA SER A 639 28.81 -21.17 -2.16
C SER A 639 27.37 -21.41 -1.66
N SER A 640 26.55 -22.12 -2.42
CA SER A 640 25.17 -22.44 -2.08
C SER A 640 24.98 -23.84 -1.49
N LYS A 641 25.97 -24.73 -1.59
CA LYS A 641 25.90 -26.11 -1.07
C LYS A 641 25.59 -26.14 0.43
N SER A 642 26.19 -25.24 1.21
CA SER A 642 25.93 -25.09 2.66
C SER A 642 24.53 -24.61 3.03
N LYS A 643 23.70 -24.23 2.05
CA LYS A 643 22.34 -23.71 2.24
C LYS A 643 21.24 -24.71 1.88
N ILE A 644 21.58 -25.96 1.56
CA ILE A 644 20.61 -27.04 1.36
C ILE A 644 19.84 -27.23 2.67
N LYS A 645 18.53 -26.97 2.64
CA LYS A 645 17.65 -27.13 3.80
C LYS A 645 16.59 -28.17 3.48
N LYS A 646 16.48 -29.20 4.33
CA LYS A 646 15.46 -30.25 4.23
C LYS A 646 15.49 -31.02 2.90
N GLY A 647 16.68 -31.26 2.34
CA GLY A 647 16.84 -32.00 1.08
C GLY A 647 16.34 -31.27 -0.17
N VAL A 648 16.12 -29.95 -0.11
CA VAL A 648 15.65 -29.16 -1.26
C VAL A 648 16.75 -28.24 -1.77
N TYR A 649 16.98 -28.24 -3.09
CA TYR A 649 17.85 -27.28 -3.76
C TYR A 649 17.09 -26.50 -4.84
N ASN A 650 17.40 -25.20 -4.96
CA ASN A 650 16.78 -24.33 -5.97
C ASN A 650 17.83 -23.67 -6.87
N PHE A 651 17.83 -24.06 -8.14
CA PHE A 651 18.49 -23.34 -9.21
C PHE A 651 17.72 -22.06 -9.54
N THR A 652 18.46 -20.99 -9.83
CA THR A 652 17.93 -19.68 -10.21
C THR A 652 18.53 -19.25 -11.54
N ASP A 653 18.06 -18.14 -12.12
CA ASP A 653 18.68 -17.58 -13.33
C ASP A 653 20.20 -17.36 -13.17
N ALA A 654 20.64 -16.96 -11.99
CA ALA A 654 22.06 -16.80 -11.64
C ALA A 654 22.85 -18.13 -11.52
N LYS A 655 22.18 -19.28 -11.61
CA LYS A 655 22.74 -20.63 -11.51
C LYS A 655 22.45 -21.45 -12.78
N GLY A 656 22.35 -20.81 -13.94
CA GLY A 656 22.23 -21.49 -15.24
C GLY A 656 20.84 -21.62 -15.82
N VAL A 657 19.78 -21.50 -15.02
CA VAL A 657 18.39 -21.57 -15.53
C VAL A 657 18.11 -20.46 -16.55
N GLY A 658 18.74 -19.30 -16.41
CA GLY A 658 18.56 -18.17 -17.31
C GLY A 658 19.04 -18.46 -18.73
N LEU A 659 20.16 -19.18 -18.87
CA LEU A 659 20.69 -19.59 -20.18
C LEU A 659 19.90 -20.75 -20.77
N LEU A 660 19.50 -21.72 -19.95
CA LEU A 660 18.66 -22.84 -20.37
C LEU A 660 17.36 -22.35 -21.02
N ASN A 661 16.74 -21.33 -20.43
CA ASN A 661 15.47 -20.75 -20.89
C ASN A 661 15.64 -19.64 -21.94
N ASN A 662 16.86 -19.41 -22.45
CA ASN A 662 17.09 -18.38 -23.46
C ASN A 662 16.97 -18.97 -24.88
N PRO A 663 16.00 -18.52 -25.70
CA PRO A 663 15.86 -19.00 -27.08
C PRO A 663 17.12 -18.80 -27.93
N LYS A 664 17.93 -17.77 -27.64
CA LYS A 664 19.19 -17.50 -28.34
C LYS A 664 20.30 -18.51 -28.03
N MET A 665 20.13 -19.33 -26.98
CA MET A 665 21.06 -20.40 -26.60
C MET A 665 20.73 -21.75 -27.22
N LYS A 666 19.74 -21.84 -28.14
CA LYS A 666 19.24 -23.11 -28.67
C LYS A 666 20.33 -24.06 -29.17
N GLN A 667 21.33 -23.54 -29.89
CA GLN A 667 22.44 -24.35 -30.43
C GLN A 667 23.40 -24.88 -29.34
N HIS A 668 23.56 -24.14 -28.23
CA HIS A 668 24.44 -24.52 -27.11
C HIS A 668 23.66 -25.05 -25.90
N LYS A 669 22.35 -25.32 -26.06
CA LYS A 669 21.49 -25.80 -24.97
C LYS A 669 22.03 -27.07 -24.34
N HIS A 670 22.57 -27.98 -25.16
CA HIS A 670 23.16 -29.24 -24.70
C HIS A 670 24.33 -29.04 -23.72
N LEU A 671 25.20 -28.05 -23.95
CA LEU A 671 26.31 -27.72 -23.05
C LEU A 671 25.81 -27.20 -21.69
N VAL A 672 24.76 -26.38 -21.71
CA VAL A 672 24.14 -25.86 -20.48
C VAL A 672 23.43 -26.98 -19.72
N GLU A 673 22.71 -27.87 -20.41
CA GLU A 673 22.09 -29.06 -19.84
C GLU A 673 23.12 -29.99 -19.19
N GLU A 674 24.23 -30.30 -19.88
CA GLU A 674 25.31 -31.12 -19.36
C GLU A 674 25.89 -30.53 -18.06
N LYS A 675 26.10 -29.20 -18.05
CA LYS A 675 26.59 -28.50 -16.86
C LYS A 675 25.61 -28.61 -15.68
N LEU A 676 24.32 -28.38 -15.94
CA LEU A 676 23.27 -28.50 -14.91
C LEU A 676 23.10 -29.94 -14.43
N ASN A 677 23.11 -30.92 -15.34
CA ASN A 677 23.00 -32.34 -15.02
C ASN A 677 24.17 -32.81 -14.14
N THR A 678 25.38 -32.35 -14.42
CA THR A 678 26.55 -32.62 -13.56
C THR A 678 26.32 -32.14 -12.13
N GLN A 679 25.80 -30.91 -11.96
CA GLN A 679 25.50 -30.35 -10.64
C GLN A 679 24.30 -31.06 -9.97
N ILE A 680 23.30 -31.46 -10.74
CA ILE A 680 22.14 -32.24 -10.26
C ILE A 680 22.58 -33.59 -9.71
N ILE A 681 23.41 -34.32 -10.46
CA ILE A 681 23.97 -35.61 -10.02
C ILE A 681 24.76 -35.41 -8.73
N GLU A 682 25.62 -34.39 -8.65
CA GLU A 682 26.37 -34.10 -7.42
C GLU A 682 25.45 -33.82 -6.22
N LEU A 683 24.36 -33.06 -6.42
CA LEU A 683 23.38 -32.78 -5.37
C LEU A 683 22.69 -34.05 -4.87
N ILE A 684 22.34 -34.96 -5.78
CA ILE A 684 21.66 -36.21 -5.43
C ILE A 684 22.64 -37.16 -4.72
N THR A 685 23.84 -37.34 -5.24
CA THR A 685 24.74 -38.39 -4.77
C THR A 685 25.52 -38.00 -3.52
N LYS A 686 26.04 -36.75 -3.47
CA LYS A 686 26.92 -36.25 -2.40
C LYS A 686 26.20 -35.43 -1.33
N HIS A 687 24.99 -34.95 -1.61
CA HIS A 687 24.26 -34.06 -0.72
C HIS A 687 22.82 -34.52 -0.39
N ASP A 688 22.45 -35.73 -0.82
CA ASP A 688 21.16 -36.38 -0.55
C ASP A 688 19.95 -35.46 -0.78
N VAL A 689 20.01 -34.67 -1.86
CA VAL A 689 18.91 -33.78 -2.27
C VAL A 689 17.78 -34.61 -2.86
N THR A 690 16.58 -34.45 -2.31
CA THR A 690 15.36 -35.18 -2.67
C THR A 690 14.37 -34.33 -3.47
N GLU A 691 14.56 -33.02 -3.56
CA GLU A 691 13.72 -32.13 -4.38
C GLU A 691 14.58 -31.04 -5.04
N ILE A 692 14.53 -30.96 -6.38
CA ILE A 692 15.24 -29.93 -7.16
C ILE A 692 14.23 -29.01 -7.84
N LYS A 693 14.45 -27.70 -7.72
CA LYS A 693 13.59 -26.65 -8.25
C LYS A 693 14.36 -25.70 -9.14
N PHE A 694 13.73 -25.25 -10.22
CA PHE A 694 14.17 -24.15 -11.06
C PHE A 694 13.22 -22.97 -10.80
N ASN A 695 13.78 -21.84 -10.33
CA ASN A 695 13.02 -20.64 -9.99
C ASN A 695 11.78 -20.92 -9.09
N GLN A 696 11.98 -21.73 -8.05
CA GLN A 696 11.02 -22.16 -7.01
C GLN A 696 9.96 -23.18 -7.48
N ARG A 697 10.07 -23.70 -8.69
CA ARG A 697 9.17 -24.71 -9.24
C ARG A 697 9.92 -25.95 -9.68
N VAL A 698 9.29 -27.10 -9.58
CA VAL A 698 9.85 -28.32 -10.18
C VAL A 698 9.57 -28.26 -11.67
N ASP A 699 10.62 -28.32 -12.48
CA ASP A 699 10.54 -28.23 -13.93
C ASP A 699 10.33 -29.62 -14.52
N VAL A 700 9.06 -29.96 -14.77
CA VAL A 700 8.68 -31.32 -15.13
C VAL A 700 9.18 -31.71 -16.52
N GLU A 701 9.15 -30.78 -17.45
CA GLU A 701 9.61 -31.01 -18.82
C GLU A 701 11.12 -31.24 -18.84
N TYR A 702 11.90 -30.41 -18.11
CA TYR A 702 13.33 -30.60 -18.02
C TYR A 702 13.73 -32.00 -17.56
N PHE A 703 13.13 -32.49 -16.45
CA PHE A 703 13.47 -33.80 -15.90
C PHE A 703 13.02 -34.96 -16.78
N LYS A 704 11.89 -34.83 -17.48
CA LYS A 704 11.46 -35.82 -18.49
C LYS A 704 12.44 -35.88 -19.66
N ASP A 705 12.81 -34.72 -20.20
CA ASP A 705 13.71 -34.63 -21.35
C ASP A 705 15.15 -35.09 -21.04
N ASN A 706 15.57 -34.97 -19.78
CA ASN A 706 16.93 -35.28 -19.33
C ASN A 706 17.07 -36.60 -18.55
N GLN A 707 15.99 -37.37 -18.38
CA GLN A 707 16.01 -38.60 -17.57
C GLN A 707 17.08 -39.60 -18.04
N HIS A 708 17.09 -39.93 -19.33
CA HIS A 708 18.09 -40.85 -19.89
C HIS A 708 19.52 -40.33 -19.75
N LYS A 709 19.73 -39.03 -19.99
CA LYS A 709 21.05 -38.39 -19.85
C LYS A 709 21.56 -38.43 -18.42
N LEU A 710 20.70 -38.19 -17.42
CA LEU A 710 21.06 -38.26 -16.01
C LEU A 710 21.48 -39.68 -15.61
N ILE A 711 20.78 -40.70 -16.12
CA ILE A 711 21.15 -42.11 -15.89
C ILE A 711 22.49 -42.41 -16.57
N GLU A 712 22.66 -42.04 -17.84
CA GLU A 712 23.88 -42.26 -18.61
C GLU A 712 25.10 -41.60 -17.94
N MET A 713 25.00 -40.31 -17.61
CA MET A 713 26.07 -39.57 -16.91
C MET A 713 26.41 -40.15 -15.54
N SER A 714 25.48 -40.86 -14.89
CA SER A 714 25.73 -41.51 -13.60
C SER A 714 26.45 -42.86 -13.71
N GLN A 715 26.53 -43.49 -14.89
CA GLN A 715 27.09 -44.84 -15.06
C GLN A 715 28.57 -44.96 -14.63
N HIS A 716 29.32 -43.86 -14.66
CA HIS A 716 30.71 -43.81 -14.22
C HIS A 716 30.89 -43.70 -12.70
N LEU A 717 29.80 -43.54 -11.93
CA LEU A 717 29.83 -43.43 -10.47
C LEU A 717 29.74 -44.81 -9.80
N PRO A 718 30.10 -44.92 -8.50
CA PRO A 718 29.87 -46.15 -7.73
C PRO A 718 28.40 -46.59 -7.75
N LYS A 719 28.16 -47.90 -7.66
CA LYS A 719 26.81 -48.49 -7.76
C LYS A 719 25.79 -47.88 -6.78
N GLU A 720 26.24 -47.56 -5.56
CA GLU A 720 25.41 -46.89 -4.56
C GLU A 720 24.94 -45.49 -5.00
N GLU A 721 25.82 -44.71 -5.65
CA GLU A 721 25.48 -43.38 -6.18
C GLU A 721 24.56 -43.48 -7.41
N GLN A 722 24.77 -44.49 -8.27
CA GLN A 722 23.85 -44.77 -9.39
C GLN A 722 22.43 -45.08 -8.89
N ASP A 723 22.32 -45.88 -7.84
CA ASP A 723 21.04 -46.26 -7.26
C ASP A 723 20.33 -45.04 -6.63
N LYS A 724 21.07 -44.09 -6.05
CA LYS A 724 20.51 -42.80 -5.58
C LYS A 724 19.89 -41.99 -6.73
N VAL A 725 20.57 -41.90 -7.88
CA VAL A 725 20.05 -41.17 -9.06
C VAL A 725 18.81 -41.85 -9.62
N LYS A 726 18.82 -43.18 -9.80
CA LYS A 726 17.65 -43.94 -10.26
C LYS A 726 16.46 -43.77 -9.33
N LYS A 727 16.69 -43.87 -8.01
CA LYS A 727 15.67 -43.67 -6.99
C LYS A 727 15.06 -42.27 -7.02
N PHE A 728 15.89 -41.23 -7.16
CA PHE A 728 15.40 -39.85 -7.29
C PHE A 728 14.47 -39.69 -8.50
N LEU A 729 14.84 -40.26 -9.66
CA LEU A 729 14.05 -40.18 -10.88
C LEU A 729 12.73 -40.98 -10.78
N SER A 730 12.75 -42.17 -10.18
CA SER A 730 11.52 -42.96 -9.97
C SER A 730 10.55 -42.28 -9.00
N GLU A 731 11.06 -41.73 -7.88
CA GLU A 731 10.24 -40.96 -6.92
C GLU A 731 9.65 -39.70 -7.57
N PHE A 732 10.39 -39.07 -8.49
CA PHE A 732 9.89 -37.94 -9.27
C PHE A 732 8.74 -38.34 -10.21
N GLU A 733 8.85 -39.46 -10.93
CA GLU A 733 7.79 -39.97 -11.81
C GLU A 733 6.52 -40.38 -11.05
N GLU A 734 6.66 -41.08 -9.92
CA GLU A 734 5.55 -41.45 -9.03
C GLU A 734 4.81 -40.21 -8.51
N ALA A 735 5.55 -39.15 -8.19
CA ALA A 735 4.98 -37.89 -7.70
C ALA A 735 4.16 -37.13 -8.76
N GLN A 736 4.40 -37.38 -10.06
CA GLN A 736 3.67 -36.78 -11.18
C GLN A 736 2.47 -37.62 -11.65
N SER A 737 2.54 -38.95 -11.51
CA SER A 737 1.48 -39.88 -11.90
C SER A 737 0.33 -39.97 -10.89
N SER A 738 0.47 -39.39 -9.69
CA SER A 738 -0.57 -39.35 -8.65
C SER A 738 -1.03 -37.93 -8.24
N PRO A 739 -1.78 -37.19 -9.09
CA PRO A 739 -2.45 -35.95 -8.65
C PRO A 739 -3.57 -36.19 -7.62
N ILE A 740 -4.16 -37.39 -7.62
CA ILE A 740 -5.41 -37.71 -6.91
C ILE A 740 -5.17 -38.03 -5.42
N GLN A 741 -4.03 -38.61 -5.04
CA GLN A 741 -3.81 -39.10 -3.66
C GLN A 741 -3.33 -38.03 -2.66
N LYS A 742 -2.77 -36.90 -3.12
CA LYS A 742 -2.31 -35.82 -2.22
C LYS A 742 -3.46 -35.11 -1.48
N ASN A 743 -4.68 -35.14 -2.02
CA ASN A 743 -5.85 -34.60 -1.33
C ASN A 743 -6.36 -35.54 -0.22
N GLU A 744 -6.35 -36.86 -0.44
CA GLU A 744 -6.77 -37.83 0.58
C GLU A 744 -5.81 -37.93 1.75
N GLN A 745 -4.49 -37.85 1.51
CA GLN A 745 -3.49 -37.91 2.59
C GLN A 745 -3.49 -36.62 3.45
N LYS A 746 -3.78 -35.45 2.86
CA LYS A 746 -4.00 -34.21 3.62
C LYS A 746 -5.32 -34.24 4.40
N GLN A 747 -6.36 -34.91 3.90
CA GLN A 747 -7.62 -35.11 4.63
C GLN A 747 -7.46 -36.10 5.80
N LYS A 748 -6.77 -37.23 5.58
CA LYS A 748 -6.45 -38.22 6.63
C LYS A 748 -5.56 -37.65 7.74
N ASN A 749 -4.57 -36.81 7.40
CA ASN A 749 -3.74 -36.13 8.40
C ASN A 749 -4.44 -34.99 9.15
N ARG A 750 -5.56 -34.46 8.61
CA ARG A 750 -6.42 -33.49 9.31
C ARG A 750 -7.39 -34.16 10.28
N ILE A 751 -7.82 -35.39 9.96
CA ILE A 751 -8.68 -36.21 10.81
C ILE A 751 -7.87 -36.78 12.00
N LYS A 752 -6.62 -37.21 11.79
CA LYS A 752 -5.70 -37.65 12.87
C LYS A 752 -5.18 -36.56 13.81
N ARG A 753 -5.45 -35.27 13.54
CA ARG A 753 -5.10 -34.15 14.43
C ARG A 753 -6.31 -33.56 15.15
N LYS A 754 -7.50 -34.11 14.91
CA LYS A 754 -8.77 -33.72 15.54
C LYS A 754 -9.44 -34.86 16.33
N ALA A 755 -8.96 -36.09 16.16
CA ALA A 755 -8.98 -37.12 17.19
C ALA A 755 -7.68 -37.00 17.98
#